data_AF-A0A8T3C654-F1
#
_entry.id   AF-A0A8T3C654-F1
#
_cell.length_a   1.000
_cell.length_b   1.000
_cell.length_c   1.000
_cell.angle_alpha   90.00
_cell.angle_beta   90.00
_cell.angle_gamma   90.00
#
_symmetry.space_group_name_H-M   'P 1'
#
loop_
_entity.id
_entity.type
_entity.pdbx_description
1 polymer ?
#
loop_
_entity_poly.entity_id
_entity_poly.type
_entity_poly.pdbx_seq_one_letter_code
_entity_poly.pdbx_strand_id
1 'polypeptide(L)'
;MLGDRFGKEMEREIEVRTLEGESTVVRISPDRRVGDLKLLLRDSFPSAMTSPNFYLFLKGSRLNLNSRIGSHQIEGGQFMVLVPFTKKNQPVPLQQDPIEQDSQPLMNSGGNSQSAADSIWLDILGDISSMSNISTDDFSNNVDSTSQTWGEEDVSVAEKPKKRRKLSDSFCTIHDLLCSDFEDIFDQNKSNKICQLVESVNCLSDPNTGMCLLQKYSDKGIPEDDQCACPLWLRRVLKTFTLMNVLYAFFHLQRKCMTLGFLKGAFNQPNMFGLDDLYISYVDKLSLLCPKVVVVLDNEENVVTSQGSSIIIHDFSTESSNQSKLAKEPRPARRLSTSTVIKAAEKRMMAFRMDLWRLLQCFMENRHFITSMPGMPSLEDIITLKGSEPVQGCINVKKAKSGTSTSRCCGTDHLNPTEMVDHLRKGMGIFGQIIHIEEINEKLAVHVDVPNNLANISKAALRRIGITRLYSHQAEAIKSSLSGNNVVVATSTSSGKSLCYNIPVIEALSKDMEACAIYIFPTKALAQDQMRALMEMTSGLDIYLNVGIYDGDTSQMHRTWIRDNARVLITNPDMLHLSILPYHAKFQRILSNLRIIVIDEAHTYKGAFGCHTALILRRLRRICLHVHGSNPLFIFCTATSANPREHAMELAGLRSVELIQNDGSPSGAKYFMLWNPPLQLEVKTGKSTGKVWHSESALRRTSPILETARLFAEMVQHGLRCIAFCKTRKLSELVLCYTREILQETASSLVNSVRVYRGGYTPQLVAASW
;
A
#
# COMPACT_ATOMS: atom_id res chain seq x y z
N MET A 1 35.14 -7.21 -47.58
CA MET A 1 34.88 -7.75 -46.23
C MET A 1 34.55 -6.59 -45.30
N LEU A 2 33.26 -6.27 -45.21
CA LEU A 2 32.69 -5.24 -44.35
C LEU A 2 31.43 -5.86 -43.75
N GLY A 3 31.36 -5.95 -42.42
CA GLY A 3 30.19 -6.45 -41.70
C GLY A 3 30.57 -7.29 -40.48
N ASP A 4 30.58 -6.66 -39.31
CA ASP A 4 30.08 -7.19 -38.03
C ASP A 4 30.76 -6.52 -36.83
N ARG A 5 30.25 -5.34 -36.43
CA ARG A 5 30.25 -4.85 -35.04
C ARG A 5 29.08 -3.86 -34.83
N PHE A 6 27.84 -4.33 -35.01
CA PHE A 6 26.65 -3.62 -34.52
C PHE A 6 26.25 -4.16 -33.14
N GLY A 7 26.07 -3.22 -32.20
CA GLY A 7 25.38 -3.27 -30.91
C GLY A 7 25.17 -4.61 -30.19
N LYS A 8 25.92 -4.84 -29.10
CA LYS A 8 25.36 -5.58 -27.94
C LYS A 8 24.36 -4.65 -27.26
N GLU A 9 23.08 -4.76 -27.60
CA GLU A 9 21.99 -4.21 -26.78
C GLU A 9 22.12 -4.79 -25.36
N MET A 10 22.18 -3.93 -24.33
CA MET A 10 22.16 -4.40 -22.95
C MET A 10 20.75 -4.92 -22.62
N GLU A 11 20.54 -6.23 -22.78
CA GLU A 11 19.35 -6.92 -22.31
C GLU A 11 19.23 -6.79 -20.78
N ARG A 12 18.01 -6.54 -20.28
CA ARG A 12 17.70 -6.59 -18.86
C ARG A 12 17.17 -7.97 -18.49
N GLU A 13 17.65 -8.51 -17.38
CA GLU A 13 17.04 -9.67 -16.73
C GLU A 13 15.84 -9.21 -15.88
N ILE A 14 14.68 -9.82 -16.12
CA ILE A 14 13.44 -9.53 -15.40
C ILE A 14 12.93 -10.84 -14.81
N GLU A 15 12.78 -10.87 -13.49
CA GLU A 15 12.13 -11.98 -12.80
C GLU A 15 10.59 -11.82 -12.91
N VAL A 16 9.91 -12.91 -13.26
CA VAL A 16 8.45 -12.98 -13.38
C VAL A 16 7.95 -14.14 -12.53
N ARG A 17 7.00 -13.88 -11.64
CA ARG A 17 6.43 -14.86 -10.71
C ARG A 17 4.94 -15.06 -10.92
N THR A 18 4.42 -16.26 -10.70
CA THR A 18 2.98 -16.52 -10.64
C THR A 18 2.41 -16.26 -9.26
N LEU A 19 1.08 -16.23 -9.16
CA LEU A 19 0.38 -16.22 -7.87
C LEU A 19 0.66 -17.47 -7.03
N GLU A 20 1.03 -18.57 -7.68
CA GLU A 20 1.32 -19.87 -7.05
C GLU A 20 2.78 -19.99 -6.59
N GLY A 21 3.60 -18.95 -6.86
CA GLY A 21 5.00 -18.88 -6.41
C GLY A 21 6.03 -19.44 -7.40
N GLU A 22 5.62 -19.89 -8.59
CA GLU A 22 6.56 -20.26 -9.65
C GLU A 22 7.25 -19.02 -10.20
N SER A 23 8.56 -19.08 -10.45
CA SER A 23 9.35 -17.96 -10.96
C SER A 23 10.12 -18.33 -12.21
N THR A 24 10.25 -17.39 -13.14
CA THR A 24 11.16 -17.47 -14.28
C THR A 24 11.92 -16.16 -14.46
N VAL A 25 13.10 -16.21 -15.07
CA VAL A 25 13.88 -15.02 -15.41
C VAL A 25 13.93 -14.90 -16.92
N VAL A 26 13.45 -13.78 -17.46
CA VAL A 26 13.44 -13.50 -18.89
C VAL A 26 14.41 -12.36 -19.19
N ARG A 27 15.26 -12.56 -20.21
CA ARG A 27 16.13 -11.51 -20.77
C ARG A 27 15.41 -10.79 -21.88
N ILE A 28 15.28 -9.47 -21.76
CA ILE A 28 14.62 -8.65 -22.78
C ILE A 28 15.22 -7.24 -22.85
N SER A 29 15.37 -6.73 -24.08
CA SER A 29 15.86 -5.38 -24.33
C SER A 29 14.91 -4.31 -23.74
N PRO A 30 15.42 -3.28 -23.04
CA PRO A 30 14.60 -2.25 -22.39
C PRO A 30 13.76 -1.43 -23.38
N ASP A 31 14.08 -1.44 -24.66
CA ASP A 31 13.31 -0.75 -25.71
C ASP A 31 12.07 -1.52 -26.18
N ARG A 32 11.97 -2.82 -25.86
CA ARG A 32 10.80 -3.63 -26.18
C ARG A 32 9.60 -3.29 -25.31
N ARG A 33 8.40 -3.61 -25.83
CA ARG A 33 7.12 -3.37 -25.14
C ARG A 33 6.84 -4.48 -24.13
N VAL A 34 6.01 -4.18 -23.13
CA VAL A 34 5.48 -5.20 -22.20
C VAL A 34 4.71 -6.29 -22.96
N GLY A 35 4.09 -5.97 -24.10
CA GLY A 35 3.51 -6.95 -25.02
C GLY A 35 4.52 -7.98 -25.55
N ASP A 36 5.75 -7.58 -25.81
CA ASP A 36 6.81 -8.49 -26.29
C ASP A 36 7.29 -9.41 -25.17
N LEU A 37 7.39 -8.90 -23.94
CA LEU A 37 7.65 -9.72 -22.74
C LEU A 37 6.54 -10.76 -22.54
N LYS A 38 5.28 -10.37 -22.77
CA LYS A 38 4.14 -11.28 -22.68
C LYS A 38 4.23 -12.41 -23.71
N LEU A 39 4.71 -12.13 -24.93
CA LEU A 39 4.94 -13.17 -25.93
C LEU A 39 6.08 -14.11 -25.51
N LEU A 40 7.22 -13.57 -25.07
CA LEU A 40 8.34 -14.40 -24.59
C LEU A 40 7.93 -15.32 -23.43
N LEU A 41 7.13 -14.82 -22.49
CA LEU A 41 6.63 -15.62 -21.38
C LEU A 41 5.73 -16.76 -21.86
N ARG A 42 4.87 -16.53 -22.87
CA ARG A 42 4.05 -17.59 -23.46
C ARG A 42 4.88 -18.72 -24.08
N ASP A 43 6.09 -18.42 -24.55
CA ASP A 43 6.95 -19.40 -25.20
C ASP A 43 7.91 -20.09 -24.22
N SER A 44 8.22 -19.46 -23.07
CA SER A 44 9.30 -19.89 -22.16
C SER A 44 8.84 -20.24 -20.74
N PHE A 45 7.60 -19.93 -20.35
CA PHE A 45 7.13 -20.15 -18.99
C PHE A 45 5.88 -21.05 -18.95
N PRO A 46 5.95 -22.27 -18.35
CA PRO A 46 4.85 -23.25 -18.35
C PRO A 46 3.51 -22.69 -17.85
N SER A 47 3.54 -21.86 -16.82
CA SER A 47 2.34 -21.19 -16.29
C SER A 47 1.72 -20.17 -17.26
N ALA A 48 2.52 -19.52 -18.11
CA ALA A 48 2.03 -18.64 -19.16
C ALA A 48 1.57 -19.41 -20.42
N MET A 49 2.14 -20.60 -20.67
CA MET A 49 1.71 -21.52 -21.75
C MET A 49 0.30 -22.07 -21.48
N THR A 50 0.07 -22.55 -20.25
CA THR A 50 -1.22 -23.11 -19.83
C THR A 50 -2.33 -22.05 -19.73
N SER A 51 -1.95 -20.79 -19.51
CA SER A 51 -2.89 -19.67 -19.40
C SER A 51 -2.55 -18.55 -20.39
N PRO A 52 -2.99 -18.61 -21.67
CA PRO A 52 -2.57 -17.64 -22.69
C PRO A 52 -3.03 -16.20 -22.37
N ASN A 53 -4.05 -16.03 -21.54
CA ASN A 53 -4.57 -14.75 -21.13
C ASN A 53 -4.10 -14.41 -19.71
N PHE A 54 -3.10 -13.53 -19.60
CA PHE A 54 -2.61 -13.01 -18.31
C PHE A 54 -2.28 -11.52 -18.35
N TYR A 55 -2.24 -10.90 -17.17
CA TYR A 55 -1.72 -9.55 -16.94
C TYR A 55 -0.40 -9.61 -16.19
N LEU A 56 0.43 -8.60 -16.37
CA LEU A 56 1.66 -8.41 -15.61
C LEU A 56 1.49 -7.23 -14.66
N PHE A 57 1.90 -7.39 -13.41
CA PHE A 57 1.87 -6.36 -12.38
C PHE A 57 3.28 -6.07 -11.87
N LEU A 58 3.59 -4.80 -11.63
CA LEU A 58 4.83 -4.35 -10.97
C LEU A 58 4.45 -3.38 -9.85
N LYS A 59 4.92 -3.64 -8.61
CA LYS A 59 4.62 -2.79 -7.43
C LYS A 59 3.11 -2.53 -7.26
N GLY A 60 2.28 -3.54 -7.48
CA GLY A 60 0.82 -3.46 -7.38
C GLY A 60 0.12 -2.72 -8.52
N SER A 61 0.86 -2.24 -9.54
CA SER A 61 0.30 -1.55 -10.71
C SER A 61 0.29 -2.46 -11.93
N ARG A 62 -0.85 -2.52 -12.64
CA ARG A 62 -0.97 -3.29 -13.89
C ARG A 62 -0.14 -2.63 -14.98
N LEU A 63 0.71 -3.41 -15.65
CA LEU A 63 1.52 -2.92 -16.76
C LEU A 63 0.69 -2.81 -18.04
N ASN A 64 0.81 -1.67 -18.73
CA ASN A 64 0.21 -1.46 -20.04
C ASN A 64 1.02 -2.20 -21.12
N LEU A 65 0.37 -2.99 -21.97
CA LEU A 65 1.03 -3.77 -23.03
C LEU A 65 1.84 -2.89 -24.00
N ASN A 66 1.43 -1.64 -24.20
CA ASN A 66 2.12 -0.70 -25.10
C ASN A 66 3.26 0.07 -24.42
N SER A 67 3.39 -0.01 -23.10
CA SER A 67 4.49 0.64 -22.39
C SER A 67 5.82 -0.07 -22.65
N ARG A 68 6.91 0.70 -22.74
CA ARG A 68 8.27 0.15 -22.90
C ARG A 68 8.75 -0.41 -21.57
N ILE A 69 9.50 -1.50 -21.61
CA ILE A 69 10.07 -2.13 -20.41
C ILE A 69 10.99 -1.16 -19.66
N GLY A 70 11.78 -0.38 -20.40
CA GLY A 70 12.67 0.65 -19.84
C GLY A 70 11.96 1.83 -19.19
N SER A 71 10.66 2.04 -19.45
CA SER A 71 9.86 3.07 -18.76
C SER A 71 9.48 2.69 -17.34
N HIS A 72 9.60 1.40 -16.98
CA HIS A 72 9.36 0.90 -15.64
C HIS A 72 10.68 0.83 -14.87
N GLN A 73 10.74 1.49 -13.70
CA GLN A 73 11.89 1.41 -12.81
C GLN A 73 11.91 0.05 -12.08
N ILE A 74 12.55 -0.92 -12.72
CA ILE A 74 12.80 -2.26 -12.19
C ILE A 74 14.23 -2.26 -11.63
N GLU A 75 14.35 -2.26 -10.30
CA GLU A 75 15.64 -2.34 -9.59
C GLU A 75 16.03 -3.81 -9.37
N GLY A 76 17.32 -4.08 -9.08
CA GLY A 76 17.79 -5.44 -8.81
C GLY A 76 17.05 -6.08 -7.63
N GLY A 77 16.44 -7.24 -7.88
CA GLY A 77 15.62 -7.99 -6.90
C GLY A 77 14.11 -7.78 -7.03
N GLN A 78 13.64 -6.88 -7.91
CA GLN A 78 12.20 -6.69 -8.15
C GLN A 78 11.66 -7.67 -9.20
N PHE A 79 10.48 -8.23 -8.96
CA PHE A 79 9.80 -9.14 -9.89
C PHE A 79 8.47 -8.57 -10.41
N MET A 80 8.05 -9.06 -11.57
CA MET A 80 6.71 -8.87 -12.09
C MET A 80 5.82 -10.03 -11.68
N VAL A 81 4.56 -9.77 -11.37
CA VAL A 81 3.58 -10.82 -11.07
C VAL A 81 2.72 -11.10 -12.29
N LEU A 82 2.73 -12.35 -12.74
CA LEU A 82 1.86 -12.90 -13.76
C LEU A 82 0.53 -13.31 -13.13
N VAL A 83 -0.54 -12.69 -13.60
CA VAL A 83 -1.90 -12.93 -13.11
C VAL A 83 -2.79 -13.43 -14.27
N PRO A 84 -3.14 -14.72 -14.32
CA PRO A 84 -3.99 -15.25 -15.37
C PRO A 84 -5.44 -14.73 -15.29
N PHE A 85 -6.14 -14.75 -16.42
CA PHE A 85 -7.55 -14.40 -16.53
C PHE A 85 -8.25 -15.23 -17.61
N THR A 86 -9.53 -15.51 -17.39
CA THR A 86 -10.40 -16.09 -18.41
C THR A 86 -11.11 -14.97 -19.16
N LYS A 87 -11.04 -14.95 -20.49
CA LYS A 87 -11.96 -14.12 -21.29
C LYS A 87 -13.33 -14.80 -21.18
N LYS A 88 -14.37 -14.08 -20.75
CA LYS A 88 -15.74 -14.54 -20.97
C LYS A 88 -15.96 -14.57 -22.48
N ASN A 89 -16.29 -15.73 -23.06
CA ASN A 89 -16.82 -15.78 -24.41
C ASN A 89 -18.11 -14.96 -24.42
N GLN A 90 -18.15 -13.90 -25.22
CA GLN A 90 -19.40 -13.20 -25.47
C GLN A 90 -20.36 -14.19 -26.17
N PRO A 91 -21.62 -14.30 -25.74
CA PRO A 91 -22.63 -15.00 -26.53
C PRO A 91 -22.74 -14.30 -27.89
N VAL A 92 -22.71 -15.11 -28.95
CA VAL A 92 -22.94 -14.68 -30.33
C VAL A 92 -24.27 -13.91 -30.38
N PRO A 93 -24.35 -12.71 -30.99
CA PRO A 93 -25.61 -12.00 -31.11
C PRO A 93 -26.56 -12.82 -31.98
N LEU A 94 -27.69 -13.22 -31.40
CA LEU A 94 -28.86 -13.65 -32.16
C LEU A 94 -29.34 -12.47 -33.00
N GLN A 95 -29.62 -12.73 -34.27
CA GLN A 95 -30.24 -11.79 -35.20
C GLN A 95 -31.46 -11.12 -34.55
N GLN A 96 -31.45 -9.78 -34.50
CA GLN A 96 -32.60 -8.99 -34.14
C GLN A 96 -33.33 -8.60 -35.42
N ASP A 97 -34.58 -9.05 -35.56
CA ASP A 97 -35.59 -8.37 -36.37
C ASP A 97 -35.95 -7.02 -35.72
N PRO A 98 -36.33 -6.01 -36.52
CA PRO A 98 -36.57 -4.65 -36.04
C PRO A 98 -37.97 -4.54 -35.42
N ILE A 99 -38.15 -3.65 -34.44
CA ILE A 99 -39.25 -2.65 -34.38
C ILE A 99 -39.30 -1.89 -33.04
N GLU A 100 -39.51 -0.58 -33.21
CA GLU A 100 -40.11 0.46 -32.35
C GLU A 100 -39.35 1.16 -31.21
N GLN A 101 -39.16 2.45 -31.47
CA GLN A 101 -38.93 3.57 -30.56
C GLN A 101 -40.18 3.81 -29.71
N ASP A 102 -40.03 4.06 -28.40
CA ASP A 102 -40.70 5.22 -27.81
C ASP A 102 -40.17 5.65 -26.44
N SER A 103 -40.12 6.98 -26.29
CA SER A 103 -40.19 7.87 -25.11
C SER A 103 -39.33 7.65 -23.83
N GLN A 104 -38.46 8.63 -23.58
CA GLN A 104 -37.96 9.02 -22.24
C GLN A 104 -38.94 9.96 -21.53
N PRO A 105 -38.82 10.11 -20.19
CA PRO A 105 -38.99 11.42 -19.58
C PRO A 105 -37.78 11.88 -18.73
N LEU A 106 -37.59 13.20 -18.72
CA LEU A 106 -36.54 13.99 -18.09
C LEU A 106 -36.78 14.32 -16.60
N MET A 107 -35.65 14.47 -15.89
CA MET A 107 -35.31 15.44 -14.81
C MET A 107 -35.98 15.34 -13.42
N ASN A 108 -35.18 15.20 -12.36
CA ASN A 108 -34.82 16.39 -11.56
C ASN A 108 -33.62 16.20 -10.62
N SER A 109 -32.97 17.32 -10.33
CA SER A 109 -31.68 17.51 -9.67
C SER A 109 -31.81 17.89 -8.18
N GLY A 110 -30.78 17.59 -7.39
CA GLY A 110 -30.66 18.04 -6.00
C GLY A 110 -29.33 17.68 -5.31
N GLY A 111 -28.40 18.65 -5.28
CA GLY A 111 -27.67 19.06 -4.05
C GLY A 111 -26.56 18.20 -3.43
N ASN A 112 -25.34 18.35 -3.97
CA ASN A 112 -24.01 18.42 -3.32
C ASN A 112 -23.80 17.96 -1.86
N SER A 113 -23.18 16.79 -1.71
CA SER A 113 -22.16 16.50 -0.67
C SER A 113 -21.17 15.39 -1.09
N GLN A 114 -20.86 15.30 -2.39
CA GLN A 114 -20.32 14.07 -3.01
C GLN A 114 -19.00 14.25 -3.78
N SER A 115 -18.47 15.48 -3.91
CA SER A 115 -17.38 15.77 -4.86
C SER A 115 -16.01 15.13 -4.54
N ALA A 116 -15.70 14.86 -3.26
CA ALA A 116 -14.43 14.23 -2.89
C ALA A 116 -14.45 12.71 -3.04
N ALA A 117 -15.60 12.08 -2.73
CA ALA A 117 -15.82 10.66 -2.96
C ALA A 117 -15.94 10.38 -4.46
N ASP A 118 -16.57 11.28 -5.22
CA ASP A 118 -16.73 11.19 -6.67
C ASP A 118 -15.40 11.36 -7.41
N SER A 119 -14.48 12.21 -6.93
CA SER A 119 -13.13 12.32 -7.50
C SER A 119 -12.31 11.03 -7.31
N ILE A 120 -12.36 10.42 -6.12
CA ILE A 120 -11.69 9.13 -5.85
C ILE A 120 -12.39 7.99 -6.61
N TRP A 121 -13.73 8.06 -6.73
CA TRP A 121 -14.52 7.13 -7.54
C TRP A 121 -14.22 7.25 -9.03
N LEU A 122 -13.98 8.46 -9.55
CA LEU A 122 -13.62 8.73 -10.93
C LEU A 122 -12.20 8.25 -11.25
N ASP A 123 -11.25 8.32 -10.31
CA ASP A 123 -9.92 7.73 -10.47
C ASP A 123 -10.00 6.18 -10.45
N ILE A 124 -10.80 5.61 -9.56
CA ILE A 124 -11.05 4.17 -9.50
C ILE A 124 -11.81 3.68 -10.76
N LEU A 125 -12.77 4.47 -11.26
CA LEU A 125 -13.50 4.20 -12.51
C LEU A 125 -12.66 4.47 -13.75
N GLY A 126 -11.68 5.37 -13.71
CA GLY A 126 -10.69 5.56 -14.77
C GLY A 126 -9.80 4.32 -14.90
N ASP A 127 -9.39 3.75 -13.77
CA ASP A 127 -8.65 2.49 -13.74
C ASP A 127 -9.53 1.28 -14.16
N ILE A 128 -10.85 1.31 -13.92
CA ILE A 128 -11.79 0.24 -14.30
C ILE A 128 -12.30 0.38 -15.75
N SER A 129 -12.51 1.58 -16.28
CA SER A 129 -12.98 1.84 -17.65
C SER A 129 -11.92 1.50 -18.70
N SER A 130 -10.64 1.48 -18.31
CA SER A 130 -9.55 0.87 -19.10
C SER A 130 -9.62 -0.68 -19.21
N MET A 131 -10.64 -1.32 -18.63
CA MET A 131 -10.87 -2.77 -18.68
C MET A 131 -11.96 -3.22 -19.66
N SER A 132 -12.61 -2.32 -20.39
CA SER A 132 -13.53 -2.67 -21.48
C SER A 132 -13.40 -1.68 -22.63
N ASN A 133 -12.70 -2.06 -23.69
CA ASN A 133 -13.12 -1.93 -25.09
C ASN A 133 -11.99 -2.38 -26.03
N ILE A 134 -12.33 -3.34 -26.87
CA ILE A 134 -11.66 -3.64 -28.14
C ILE A 134 -12.29 -2.68 -29.16
N SER A 135 -11.43 -2.03 -29.94
CA SER A 135 -11.77 -1.10 -31.02
C SER A 135 -12.46 -1.79 -32.20
N THR A 136 -13.38 -1.06 -32.85
CA THR A 136 -13.72 -1.23 -34.27
C THR A 136 -13.68 0.15 -34.94
N ASP A 137 -12.69 0.27 -35.82
CA ASP A 137 -12.56 1.02 -37.08
C ASP A 137 -12.97 2.48 -37.26
N ASP A 138 -12.01 3.15 -37.91
CA ASP A 138 -12.03 4.44 -38.60
C ASP A 138 -13.19 4.58 -39.60
N PHE A 139 -13.69 5.80 -39.77
CA PHE A 139 -13.88 6.38 -41.10
C PHE A 139 -13.96 7.93 -41.04
N SER A 140 -13.22 8.53 -41.95
CA SER A 140 -13.52 9.75 -42.70
C SER A 140 -13.07 11.12 -42.14
N ASN A 141 -12.10 11.67 -42.88
CA ASN A 141 -12.22 12.92 -43.64
C ASN A 141 -12.23 14.28 -42.91
N ASN A 142 -11.07 14.95 -43.05
CA ASN A 142 -10.86 16.04 -44.03
C ASN A 142 -10.77 17.49 -43.49
N VAL A 143 -9.92 18.23 -44.21
CA VAL A 143 -9.85 19.69 -44.41
C VAL A 143 -8.94 20.52 -43.48
N ASP A 144 -7.75 20.80 -44.04
CA ASP A 144 -6.92 22.00 -43.85
C ASP A 144 -7.69 23.30 -44.11
N SER A 145 -7.38 24.36 -43.36
CA SER A 145 -7.15 25.71 -43.93
C SER A 145 -6.55 26.68 -42.89
N THR A 146 -5.36 27.21 -43.20
CA THR A 146 -4.99 28.65 -43.32
C THR A 146 -5.52 29.65 -42.26
N SER A 147 -4.80 30.66 -41.76
CA SER A 147 -3.62 31.43 -42.20
C SER A 147 -3.44 32.63 -41.23
N GLN A 148 -2.39 33.42 -41.48
CA GLN A 148 -2.14 34.82 -41.07
C GLN A 148 -1.22 35.01 -39.85
N THR A 149 0.06 35.37 -40.00
CA THR A 149 0.74 36.57 -40.55
C THR A 149 0.92 37.73 -39.56
N TRP A 150 2.14 37.80 -39.01
CA TRP A 150 3.11 38.92 -39.00
C TRP A 150 2.73 40.28 -38.39
N GLY A 151 3.64 40.77 -37.55
CA GLY A 151 3.77 42.17 -37.14
C GLY A 151 5.09 42.35 -36.37
N GLU A 152 6.09 42.90 -37.06
CA GLU A 152 7.34 43.45 -36.49
C GLU A 152 7.06 44.83 -35.87
N GLU A 153 7.79 45.23 -34.82
CA GLU A 153 8.70 46.39 -34.85
C GLU A 153 9.36 46.69 -33.47
N ASP A 154 10.69 46.79 -33.57
CA ASP A 154 11.62 47.79 -33.01
C ASP A 154 12.18 47.88 -31.58
N VAL A 155 13.44 48.32 -31.64
CA VAL A 155 14.58 48.23 -30.73
C VAL A 155 14.65 49.44 -29.80
N SER A 156 15.09 49.24 -28.55
CA SER A 156 15.91 50.25 -27.86
C SER A 156 16.98 49.60 -26.98
N VAL A 157 18.19 50.17 -27.08
CA VAL A 157 19.44 49.73 -26.45
C VAL A 157 19.59 50.44 -25.11
N ALA A 158 19.71 49.68 -24.03
CA ALA A 158 20.17 50.15 -22.72
C ALA A 158 21.20 49.16 -22.15
N GLU A 159 22.21 49.71 -21.48
CA GLU A 159 23.42 49.04 -21.00
C GLU A 159 23.14 47.78 -20.16
N LYS A 160 23.86 46.69 -20.45
CA LYS A 160 23.64 45.38 -19.82
C LYS A 160 24.18 45.36 -18.37
N PRO A 161 23.36 45.04 -17.35
CA PRO A 161 23.86 44.67 -16.04
C PRO A 161 24.57 43.31 -16.08
N LYS A 162 25.53 43.09 -15.17
CA LYS A 162 26.37 41.88 -15.07
C LYS A 162 25.50 40.65 -14.79
N LYS A 163 25.11 39.91 -15.84
CA LYS A 163 24.39 38.63 -15.72
C LYS A 163 25.08 37.70 -14.71
N ARG A 164 24.32 37.20 -13.73
CA ARG A 164 24.72 36.07 -12.89
C ARG A 164 25.20 34.92 -13.78
N ARG A 165 26.47 34.54 -13.63
CA ARG A 165 27.09 33.43 -14.38
C ARG A 165 26.30 32.15 -14.14
N LYS A 166 26.01 31.41 -15.20
CA LYS A 166 25.32 30.12 -15.08
C LYS A 166 26.25 29.15 -14.35
N LEU A 167 25.67 28.15 -13.67
CA LEU A 167 26.44 27.10 -13.01
C LEU A 167 27.39 26.39 -14.00
N SER A 168 27.01 26.31 -15.27
CA SER A 168 27.85 25.85 -16.39
C SER A 168 29.15 26.63 -16.54
N ASP A 169 29.15 27.93 -16.29
CA ASP A 169 30.32 28.80 -16.49
C ASP A 169 31.36 28.58 -15.37
N SER A 170 30.88 28.22 -14.17
CA SER A 170 31.75 27.80 -13.05
C SER A 170 32.45 26.46 -13.36
N PHE A 171 31.76 25.56 -14.05
CA PHE A 171 32.33 24.27 -14.48
C PHE A 171 33.33 24.40 -15.62
N CYS A 172 33.11 25.32 -16.58
CA CYS A 172 34.13 25.67 -17.57
C CYS A 172 35.42 26.20 -16.91
N THR A 173 35.27 27.05 -15.88
CA THR A 173 36.42 27.59 -15.13
C THR A 173 37.18 26.49 -14.37
N ILE A 174 36.47 25.51 -13.79
CA ILE A 174 37.08 24.32 -13.15
C ILE A 174 37.80 23.44 -14.17
N HIS A 175 37.22 23.27 -15.36
CA HIS A 175 37.84 22.52 -16.45
C HIS A 175 39.15 23.16 -16.91
N ASP A 176 39.15 24.48 -17.14
CA ASP A 176 40.34 25.23 -17.56
C ASP A 176 41.41 25.26 -16.46
N LEU A 177 41.00 25.31 -15.20
CA LEU A 177 41.92 25.23 -14.06
C LEU A 177 42.58 23.84 -14.01
N LEU A 178 41.80 22.76 -14.05
CA LEU A 178 42.25 21.37 -13.89
C LEU A 178 43.02 20.79 -15.10
N CYS A 179 42.93 21.42 -16.27
CA CYS A 179 43.63 21.00 -17.50
C CYS A 179 44.97 21.73 -17.75
N SER A 180 45.37 22.68 -16.90
CA SER A 180 46.68 23.35 -16.99
C SER A 180 47.83 22.51 -16.39
N ASP A 181 49.07 22.68 -16.82
CA ASP A 181 50.22 21.92 -16.30
C ASP A 181 50.42 22.18 -14.79
N PHE A 182 50.24 21.13 -13.97
CA PHE A 182 50.24 21.21 -12.51
C PHE A 182 51.52 20.62 -11.90
N GLU A 183 52.49 21.47 -11.58
CA GLU A 183 53.62 21.09 -10.70
C GLU A 183 53.37 21.46 -9.23
N ASP A 184 52.76 22.62 -8.94
CA ASP A 184 52.42 23.07 -7.58
C ASP A 184 51.06 23.80 -7.53
N ILE A 185 50.25 23.53 -6.50
CA ILE A 185 48.93 24.16 -6.29
C ILE A 185 49.06 25.58 -5.72
N PHE A 186 50.21 25.91 -5.15
CA PHE A 186 50.51 27.18 -4.50
C PHE A 186 51.13 28.23 -5.45
N ASP A 187 51.17 27.97 -6.74
CA ASP A 187 51.54 28.96 -7.76
C ASP A 187 50.61 30.18 -7.68
N GLN A 188 51.19 31.38 -7.60
CA GLN A 188 50.49 32.64 -7.33
C GLN A 188 49.47 32.99 -8.41
N ASN A 189 49.75 32.66 -9.68
CA ASN A 189 48.82 32.89 -10.78
C ASN A 189 47.61 31.93 -10.75
N LYS A 190 47.80 30.71 -10.24
CA LYS A 190 46.76 29.67 -10.17
C LYS A 190 45.91 29.81 -8.91
N SER A 191 46.51 30.20 -7.79
CA SER A 191 45.82 30.57 -6.56
C SER A 191 44.82 31.69 -6.83
N ASN A 192 45.21 32.73 -7.58
CA ASN A 192 44.31 33.80 -8.01
C ASN A 192 43.09 33.30 -8.82
N LYS A 193 43.25 32.30 -9.69
CA LYS A 193 42.13 31.70 -10.44
C LYS A 193 41.19 30.90 -9.54
N ILE A 194 41.74 30.19 -8.54
CA ILE A 194 40.94 29.50 -7.52
C ILE A 194 40.17 30.53 -6.68
N CYS A 195 40.79 31.64 -6.28
CA CYS A 195 40.10 32.75 -5.59
C CYS A 195 38.92 33.26 -6.41
N GLN A 196 39.14 33.60 -7.68
CA GLN A 196 38.08 34.09 -8.58
C GLN A 196 36.94 33.09 -8.72
N LEU A 197 37.24 31.79 -8.79
CA LEU A 197 36.23 30.74 -8.84
C LEU A 197 35.43 30.67 -7.53
N VAL A 198 36.10 30.62 -6.38
CA VAL A 198 35.42 30.54 -5.07
C VAL A 198 34.59 31.80 -4.81
N GLU A 199 35.09 32.98 -5.14
CA GLU A 199 34.36 34.24 -5.06
C GLU A 199 33.15 34.30 -5.99
N SER A 200 33.14 33.56 -7.11
CA SER A 200 31.99 33.49 -8.00
C SER A 200 30.80 32.70 -7.40
N VAL A 201 31.04 31.83 -6.41
CA VAL A 201 30.00 31.00 -5.78
C VAL A 201 29.38 31.73 -4.58
N ASN A 202 28.45 32.65 -4.86
CA ASN A 202 27.78 33.45 -3.82
C ASN A 202 26.29 33.09 -3.60
N CYS A 203 25.75 32.11 -4.34
CA CYS A 203 24.32 31.83 -4.34
C CYS A 203 24.05 30.33 -4.38
N LEU A 204 23.04 29.89 -3.63
CA LEU A 204 22.37 28.60 -3.80
C LEU A 204 21.31 28.74 -4.92
N SER A 205 21.81 28.94 -6.13
CA SER A 205 21.02 28.94 -7.36
C SER A 205 20.65 27.54 -7.82
N ASP A 206 19.46 27.46 -8.41
CA ASP A 206 18.96 26.31 -9.13
C ASP A 206 19.88 26.01 -10.33
N PRO A 207 20.32 24.75 -10.53
CA PRO A 207 21.25 24.40 -11.60
C PRO A 207 20.72 24.64 -13.01
N ASN A 208 19.40 24.58 -13.21
CA ASN A 208 18.75 24.67 -14.52
C ASN A 208 18.35 26.10 -14.85
N THR A 209 17.86 26.85 -13.86
CA THR A 209 17.32 28.21 -14.07
C THR A 209 18.32 29.31 -13.70
N GLY A 210 19.34 29.02 -12.89
CA GLY A 210 20.29 30.03 -12.39
C GLY A 210 19.72 31.00 -11.34
N MET A 211 18.43 30.86 -11.02
CA MET A 211 17.73 31.69 -10.04
C MET A 211 18.05 31.24 -8.61
N CYS A 212 18.09 32.18 -7.66
CA CYS A 212 18.33 31.86 -6.26
C CYS A 212 17.15 31.06 -5.69
N LEU A 213 17.40 29.87 -5.13
CA LEU A 213 16.35 29.00 -4.61
C LEU A 213 15.63 29.60 -3.38
N LEU A 214 16.31 30.48 -2.63
CA LEU A 214 15.74 31.18 -1.48
C LEU A 214 14.96 32.45 -1.85
N GLN A 215 14.90 32.83 -3.12
CA GLN A 215 14.26 34.07 -3.55
C GLN A 215 12.74 34.08 -3.31
N LYS A 216 12.10 32.90 -3.33
CA LYS A 216 10.66 32.73 -3.02
C LYS A 216 10.30 32.99 -1.55
N TYR A 217 11.30 33.09 -0.67
CA TYR A 217 11.13 33.19 0.78
C TYR A 217 11.67 34.51 1.35
N SER A 218 11.97 35.47 0.48
CA SER A 218 12.38 36.83 0.86
C SER A 218 11.13 37.70 1.00
N ASP A 219 10.82 38.13 2.24
CA ASP A 219 9.69 39.04 2.55
C ASP A 219 9.83 40.45 1.98
N LYS A 220 10.99 40.81 1.41
CA LYS A 220 11.15 42.07 0.71
C LYS A 220 10.71 41.89 -0.72
N GLY A 221 9.59 42.54 -1.08
CA GLY A 221 9.05 42.61 -2.44
C GLY A 221 10.13 42.81 -3.48
N ILE A 222 9.90 42.25 -4.67
CA ILE A 222 10.80 42.15 -5.84
C ILE A 222 11.93 43.18 -5.75
N PRO A 223 13.13 42.79 -5.26
CA PRO A 223 14.29 43.64 -5.37
C PRO A 223 14.63 43.74 -6.85
N GLU A 224 14.97 44.94 -7.31
CA GLU A 224 15.62 45.16 -8.60
C GLU A 224 16.76 44.15 -8.81
N ASP A 225 17.00 43.83 -10.08
CA ASP A 225 17.41 42.56 -10.69
C ASP A 225 18.72 41.86 -10.22
N ASP A 226 19.27 42.12 -9.03
CA ASP A 226 20.59 41.56 -8.65
C ASP A 226 20.80 41.09 -7.19
N GLN A 227 19.87 41.25 -6.26
CA GLN A 227 20.14 40.83 -4.86
C GLN A 227 19.79 39.35 -4.59
N CYS A 228 20.76 38.60 -4.05
CA CYS A 228 20.62 37.18 -3.72
C CYS A 228 20.13 37.01 -2.28
N ALA A 229 19.07 36.23 -2.07
CA ALA A 229 18.47 35.99 -0.75
C ALA A 229 19.26 35.03 0.16
N CYS A 230 20.40 34.49 -0.29
CA CYS A 230 21.23 33.60 0.54
C CYS A 230 21.89 34.36 1.71
N PRO A 231 21.70 33.93 2.97
CA PRO A 231 22.36 34.54 4.12
C PRO A 231 23.87 34.34 4.10
N LEU A 232 24.62 35.19 4.81
CA LEU A 232 26.09 35.19 4.77
C LEU A 232 26.71 33.84 5.15
N TRP A 233 26.16 33.15 6.16
CA TRP A 233 26.63 31.81 6.56
C TRP A 233 26.50 30.79 5.42
N LEU A 234 25.41 30.86 4.64
CA LEU A 234 25.17 29.94 3.53
C LEU A 234 26.14 30.19 2.38
N ARG A 235 26.45 31.46 2.12
CA ARG A 235 27.48 31.83 1.13
C ARG A 235 28.85 31.30 1.57
N ARG A 236 29.21 31.41 2.84
CA ARG A 236 30.46 30.86 3.39
C ARG A 236 30.53 29.34 3.21
N VAL A 237 29.47 28.61 3.58
CA VAL A 237 29.37 27.15 3.42
C VAL A 237 29.56 26.70 1.97
N LEU A 238 28.96 27.41 1.00
CA LEU A 238 29.15 27.15 -0.42
C LEU A 238 30.60 27.38 -0.89
N LYS A 239 31.24 28.44 -0.41
CA LYS A 239 32.63 28.77 -0.74
C LYS A 239 33.61 27.74 -0.18
N THR A 240 33.45 27.35 1.09
CA THR A 240 34.28 26.32 1.74
C THR A 240 34.24 25.01 0.97
N PHE A 241 33.03 24.55 0.63
CA PHE A 241 32.87 23.31 -0.12
C PHE A 241 33.47 23.40 -1.52
N THR A 242 33.34 24.56 -2.19
CA THR A 242 33.91 24.78 -3.52
C THR A 242 35.43 24.64 -3.51
N LEU A 243 36.09 25.30 -2.55
CA LEU A 243 37.53 25.21 -2.36
C LEU A 243 37.95 23.75 -2.09
N MET A 244 37.29 23.08 -1.14
CA MET A 244 37.56 21.68 -0.83
C MET A 244 37.41 20.75 -2.04
N ASN A 245 36.37 20.94 -2.85
CA ASN A 245 36.10 20.09 -4.01
C ASN A 245 37.14 20.26 -5.12
N VAL A 246 37.66 21.49 -5.31
CA VAL A 246 38.76 21.79 -6.24
C VAL A 246 40.08 21.21 -5.74
N LEU A 247 40.43 21.42 -4.47
CA LEU A 247 41.62 20.84 -3.85
C LEU A 247 41.59 19.31 -3.95
N TYR A 248 40.44 18.69 -3.65
CA TYR A 248 40.29 17.24 -3.74
C TYR A 248 40.45 16.72 -5.18
N ALA A 249 39.89 17.41 -6.18
CA ALA A 249 40.08 17.07 -7.58
C ALA A 249 41.56 17.12 -7.98
N PHE A 250 42.30 18.12 -7.50
CA PHE A 250 43.74 18.23 -7.73
C PHE A 250 44.53 17.09 -7.07
N PHE A 251 44.27 16.79 -5.80
CA PHE A 251 44.93 15.68 -5.10
C PHE A 251 44.69 14.36 -5.81
N HIS A 252 43.47 14.17 -6.33
CA HIS A 252 43.12 13.00 -7.11
C HIS A 252 43.87 12.92 -8.46
N LEU A 253 44.17 14.04 -9.12
CA LEU A 253 45.02 14.08 -10.33
C LEU A 253 46.49 13.76 -10.00
N GLN A 254 46.98 14.24 -8.85
CA GLN A 254 48.34 14.01 -8.35
C GLN A 254 48.52 12.63 -7.70
N ARG A 255 47.46 11.82 -7.60
CA ARG A 255 47.41 10.52 -6.88
C ARG A 255 47.80 10.62 -5.41
N LYS A 256 47.58 11.79 -4.79
CA LYS A 256 47.79 12.03 -3.36
C LYS A 256 46.45 11.94 -2.62
N CYS A 257 46.51 11.63 -1.33
CA CYS A 257 45.34 11.67 -0.46
C CYS A 257 45.24 13.05 0.22
N MET A 258 44.03 13.59 0.36
CA MET A 258 43.83 14.86 1.05
C MET A 258 43.79 14.63 2.56
N THR A 259 44.63 15.35 3.31
CA THR A 259 44.74 15.22 4.76
C THR A 259 44.16 16.44 5.47
N LEU A 260 43.67 16.25 6.70
CA LEU A 260 43.17 17.36 7.51
C LEU A 260 44.30 18.36 7.82
N GLY A 261 45.53 17.88 8.01
CA GLY A 261 46.71 18.73 8.17
C GLY A 261 46.98 19.62 6.96
N PHE A 262 46.85 19.10 5.74
CA PHE A 262 46.98 19.90 4.52
C PHE A 262 45.86 20.94 4.41
N LEU A 263 44.60 20.56 4.69
CA LEU A 263 43.49 21.51 4.68
C LEU A 263 43.69 22.62 5.73
N LYS A 264 44.11 22.27 6.95
CA LYS A 264 44.49 23.25 7.99
C LYS A 264 45.57 24.21 7.49
N GLY A 265 46.61 23.70 6.85
CA GLY A 265 47.64 24.52 6.21
C GLY A 265 47.09 25.44 5.12
N ALA A 266 46.22 24.93 4.24
CA ALA A 266 45.63 25.68 3.13
C ALA A 266 44.63 26.76 3.59
N PHE A 267 43.86 26.51 4.66
CA PHE A 267 42.93 27.48 5.25
C PHE A 267 43.64 28.55 6.10
N ASN A 268 44.80 28.23 6.69
CA ASN A 268 45.55 29.15 7.56
C ASN A 268 46.57 30.02 6.81
N GLN A 269 46.76 29.85 5.49
CA GLN A 269 47.64 30.71 4.69
C GLN A 269 46.96 32.08 4.46
N PRO A 270 47.48 33.17 5.06
CA PRO A 270 46.88 34.50 4.89
C PRO A 270 46.98 34.96 3.43
N ASN A 271 45.94 35.62 2.92
CA ASN A 271 45.86 36.22 1.58
C ASN A 271 45.98 35.29 0.36
N MET A 272 46.09 33.97 0.53
CA MET A 272 46.35 33.07 -0.60
C MET A 272 45.06 32.64 -1.35
N PHE A 273 43.93 32.58 -0.64
CA PHE A 273 42.61 32.27 -1.23
C PHE A 273 41.56 33.39 -1.10
N GLY A 274 41.93 34.58 -0.60
CA GLY A 274 41.06 35.77 -0.52
C GLY A 274 39.85 35.63 0.42
N LEU A 275 39.95 34.80 1.47
CA LEU A 275 38.80 34.38 2.28
C LEU A 275 39.16 34.43 3.78
N ASP A 276 39.19 35.63 4.36
CA ASP A 276 39.58 35.86 5.77
C ASP A 276 38.61 35.26 6.82
N ASP A 277 37.48 34.69 6.38
CA ASP A 277 36.37 34.23 7.23
C ASP A 277 36.16 32.69 7.24
N LEU A 278 37.05 31.90 6.62
CA LEU A 278 36.90 30.45 6.51
C LEU A 278 37.58 29.72 7.67
N TYR A 279 36.79 29.28 8.64
CA TYR A 279 37.27 28.50 9.78
C TYR A 279 37.29 27.00 9.49
N ILE A 280 38.33 26.29 9.94
CA ILE A 280 38.40 24.82 9.90
C ILE A 280 37.17 24.16 10.52
N SER A 281 36.53 24.81 11.50
CA SER A 281 35.30 24.36 12.14
C SER A 281 34.16 24.13 11.14
N TYR A 282 34.17 24.78 9.98
CA TYR A 282 33.18 24.52 8.94
C TYR A 282 33.39 23.18 8.23
N VAL A 283 34.60 22.61 8.23
CA VAL A 283 34.86 21.29 7.63
C VAL A 283 34.13 20.20 8.42
N ASP A 284 34.21 20.26 9.75
CA ASP A 284 33.48 19.35 10.65
C ASP A 284 31.97 19.59 10.55
N LYS A 285 31.54 20.84 10.44
CA LYS A 285 30.12 21.16 10.20
C LYS A 285 29.65 20.68 8.82
N LEU A 286 30.49 20.69 7.79
CA LEU A 286 30.16 20.22 6.44
C LEU A 286 30.05 18.70 6.36
N SER A 287 30.91 17.97 7.09
CA SER A 287 30.78 16.51 7.22
C SER A 287 29.49 16.14 7.96
N LEU A 288 29.12 16.91 8.99
CA LEU A 288 27.84 16.77 9.67
C LEU A 288 26.66 17.13 8.78
N LEU A 289 26.71 18.21 7.99
CA LEU A 289 25.60 18.66 7.14
C LEU A 289 25.38 17.72 5.95
N CYS A 290 26.44 17.37 5.23
CA CYS A 290 26.40 16.61 3.98
C CYS A 290 27.34 15.38 4.03
N PRO A 291 27.09 14.38 4.91
CA PRO A 291 27.99 13.24 5.14
C PRO A 291 28.14 12.32 3.93
N LYS A 292 27.25 12.43 2.93
CA LYS A 292 27.35 11.71 1.65
C LYS A 292 28.42 12.31 0.73
N VAL A 293 28.74 13.59 0.90
CA VAL A 293 29.64 14.33 -0.01
C VAL A 293 30.96 14.71 0.66
N VAL A 294 30.99 14.93 1.98
CA VAL A 294 32.21 15.18 2.76
C VAL A 294 32.32 14.14 3.86
N VAL A 295 33.43 13.38 3.86
CA VAL A 295 33.72 12.34 4.85
C VAL A 295 35.10 12.61 5.46
N VAL A 296 35.15 12.70 6.78
CA VAL A 296 36.40 12.75 7.56
C VAL A 296 36.61 11.36 8.15
N LEU A 297 37.78 10.77 7.93
CA LEU A 297 38.13 9.43 8.41
C LEU A 297 39.22 9.54 9.49
N ASP A 298 38.94 8.93 10.64
CA ASP A 298 39.92 8.68 11.69
C ASP A 298 40.58 7.31 11.45
N ASN A 299 41.86 7.17 11.84
CA ASN A 299 42.72 6.06 11.46
C ASN A 299 42.07 4.66 11.62
N GLU A 300 42.21 3.84 10.56
CA GLU A 300 41.87 2.40 10.42
C GLU A 300 40.49 1.96 9.87
N GLU A 301 39.73 2.80 9.16
CA GLU A 301 38.61 2.29 8.34
C GLU A 301 38.90 2.32 6.82
N ASN A 302 39.11 1.14 6.24
CA ASN A 302 39.13 0.93 4.78
C ASN A 302 37.70 1.03 4.21
N VAL A 303 37.20 2.24 3.99
CA VAL A 303 35.93 2.44 3.31
C VAL A 303 36.12 2.28 1.80
N VAL A 304 35.55 1.21 1.24
CA VAL A 304 35.37 1.06 -0.22
C VAL A 304 34.28 2.02 -0.68
N THR A 305 34.63 3.28 -0.95
CA THR A 305 33.71 4.23 -1.58
C THR A 305 33.68 4.04 -3.09
N SER A 306 32.49 4.13 -3.69
CA SER A 306 32.31 4.22 -5.14
C SER A 306 33.09 5.43 -5.68
N GLN A 307 34.02 5.16 -6.59
CA GLN A 307 34.99 6.11 -7.11
C GLN A 307 34.36 7.48 -7.44
N GLY A 308 34.85 8.54 -6.79
CA GLY A 308 34.56 9.93 -7.14
C GLY A 308 33.29 10.56 -6.53
N SER A 309 32.50 9.83 -5.74
CA SER A 309 31.22 10.34 -5.21
C SER A 309 31.33 11.22 -3.95
N SER A 310 32.43 11.13 -3.19
CA SER A 310 32.64 11.85 -1.94
C SER A 310 34.06 12.41 -1.84
N ILE A 311 34.21 13.52 -1.11
CA ILE A 311 35.47 14.11 -0.68
C ILE A 311 35.90 13.37 0.58
N ILE A 312 37.07 12.73 0.56
CA ILE A 312 37.63 12.02 1.70
C ILE A 312 38.78 12.83 2.27
N ILE A 313 38.71 13.10 3.58
CA ILE A 313 39.75 13.77 4.34
C ILE A 313 40.28 12.78 5.38
N HIS A 314 41.59 12.55 5.37
CA HIS A 314 42.24 11.72 6.38
C HIS A 314 42.71 12.59 7.55
N ASP A 315 42.21 12.32 8.75
CA ASP A 315 42.72 12.94 9.98
C ASP A 315 43.77 12.02 10.62
N PHE A 316 45.01 12.49 10.69
CA PHE A 316 46.14 11.76 11.29
C PHE A 316 46.48 12.28 12.69
N SER A 317 45.60 13.04 13.34
CA SER A 317 45.87 13.63 14.64
C SER A 317 45.56 12.67 15.81
N THR A 318 46.58 11.90 16.24
CA THR A 318 47.03 11.78 17.65
C THR A 318 48.09 10.68 17.80
N GLU A 319 49.16 11.02 18.50
CA GLU A 319 50.29 10.17 18.88
C GLU A 319 49.90 9.19 20.00
N SER A 320 50.26 7.91 19.85
CA SER A 320 50.84 7.13 20.96
C SER A 320 51.76 6.02 20.42
N SER A 321 53.06 6.26 20.62
CA SER A 321 54.15 5.31 20.79
C SER A 321 53.95 3.86 20.30
N ASN A 322 54.47 3.56 19.11
CA ASN A 322 55.42 2.45 18.92
C ASN A 322 56.08 2.57 17.54
N GLN A 323 57.36 2.97 17.55
CA GLN A 323 58.25 2.83 16.41
C GLN A 323 58.45 1.34 16.11
N SER A 324 57.86 0.87 15.02
CA SER A 324 58.53 0.05 13.98
C SER A 324 57.49 -0.59 13.08
N LYS A 325 57.04 0.13 12.06
CA LYS A 325 56.58 -0.41 10.78
C LYS A 325 56.49 0.78 9.83
N LEU A 326 57.34 0.80 8.81
CA LEU A 326 57.28 1.74 7.70
C LEU A 326 55.81 1.92 7.28
N ALA A 327 55.30 3.15 7.45
CA ALA A 327 53.99 3.55 6.95
C ALA A 327 54.00 3.37 5.42
N LYS A 328 53.37 2.29 4.94
CA LYS A 328 53.06 2.16 3.52
C LYS A 328 52.08 3.27 3.19
N GLU A 329 52.50 4.22 2.35
CA GLU A 329 51.58 5.16 1.74
C GLU A 329 50.37 4.39 1.17
N PRO A 330 49.14 4.89 1.37
CA PRO A 330 47.95 4.26 0.81
C PRO A 330 48.13 4.13 -0.71
N ARG A 331 47.80 2.93 -1.22
CA ARG A 331 48.02 2.56 -2.64
C ARG A 331 47.52 3.67 -3.57
N PRO A 332 48.31 4.11 -4.56
CA PRO A 332 47.91 5.20 -5.45
C PRO A 332 46.57 4.87 -6.13
N ALA A 333 45.64 5.82 -6.10
CA ALA A 333 44.34 5.68 -6.74
C ALA A 333 44.52 5.33 -8.24
N ARG A 334 43.66 4.43 -8.74
CA ARG A 334 43.64 3.95 -10.13
C ARG A 334 43.63 5.17 -11.07
N ARG A 335 44.46 5.16 -12.12
CA ARG A 335 44.61 6.28 -13.07
C ARG A 335 43.26 6.62 -13.70
N LEU A 336 42.62 7.68 -13.20
CA LEU A 336 41.36 8.21 -13.74
C LEU A 336 41.70 9.29 -14.77
N SER A 337 40.93 9.36 -15.87
CA SER A 337 41.09 10.44 -16.83
C SER A 337 40.73 11.78 -16.19
N THR A 338 41.37 12.86 -16.63
CA THR A 338 41.03 14.25 -16.24
C THR A 338 39.53 14.52 -16.39
N SER A 339 38.94 14.06 -17.49
CA SER A 339 37.49 14.14 -17.74
C SER A 339 36.62 13.42 -16.70
N THR A 340 37.11 12.32 -16.10
CA THR A 340 36.37 11.60 -15.06
C THR A 340 36.48 12.31 -13.71
N VAL A 341 37.65 12.88 -13.40
CA VAL A 341 37.84 13.68 -12.18
C VAL A 341 37.00 14.95 -12.21
N ILE A 342 36.93 15.63 -13.36
CA ILE A 342 36.09 16.82 -13.56
C ILE A 342 34.61 16.47 -13.38
N LYS A 343 34.09 15.45 -14.10
CA LYS A 343 32.70 14.99 -13.94
C LYS A 343 32.37 14.60 -12.50
N ALA A 344 33.34 14.03 -11.77
CA ALA A 344 33.18 13.71 -10.36
C ALA A 344 33.10 14.98 -9.49
N ALA A 345 33.94 15.99 -9.75
CA ALA A 345 33.87 17.28 -9.07
C ALA A 345 32.54 18.01 -9.33
N GLU A 346 32.05 18.01 -10.58
CA GLU A 346 30.75 18.58 -10.95
C GLU A 346 29.60 17.86 -10.21
N LYS A 347 29.62 16.53 -10.21
CA LYS A 347 28.62 15.72 -9.52
C LYS A 347 28.60 15.97 -8.01
N ARG A 348 29.77 16.13 -7.38
CA ARG A 348 29.88 16.47 -5.94
C ARG A 348 29.32 17.87 -5.66
N MET A 349 29.61 18.85 -6.51
CA MET A 349 29.05 20.20 -6.39
C MET A 349 27.51 20.21 -6.48
N MET A 350 26.94 19.47 -7.44
CA MET A 350 25.49 19.35 -7.59
C MET A 350 24.87 18.64 -6.39
N ALA A 351 25.45 17.52 -5.95
CA ALA A 351 24.97 16.76 -4.80
C ALA A 351 24.97 17.61 -3.52
N PHE A 352 26.06 18.34 -3.27
CA PHE A 352 26.18 19.22 -2.12
C PHE A 352 25.11 20.31 -2.10
N ARG A 353 24.89 21.00 -3.23
CA ARG A 353 23.87 22.06 -3.34
C ARG A 353 22.45 21.52 -3.16
N MET A 354 22.17 20.34 -3.70
CA MET A 354 20.86 19.70 -3.56
C MET A 354 20.58 19.20 -2.15
N ASP A 355 21.57 18.61 -1.49
CA ASP A 355 21.43 18.18 -0.09
C ASP A 355 21.25 19.40 0.84
N LEU A 356 22.02 20.47 0.61
CA LEU A 356 21.90 21.72 1.36
C LEU A 356 20.54 22.41 1.13
N TRP A 357 20.04 22.41 -0.11
CA TRP A 357 18.71 22.91 -0.44
C TRP A 357 17.60 22.11 0.26
N ARG A 358 17.66 20.78 0.24
CA ARG A 358 16.67 19.92 0.91
C ARG A 358 16.62 20.19 2.42
N LEU A 359 17.78 20.36 3.06
CA LEU A 359 17.84 20.69 4.49
C LEU A 359 17.15 22.03 4.78
N LEU A 360 17.42 23.05 3.96
CA LEU A 360 16.77 24.36 4.08
C LEU A 360 15.27 24.28 3.79
N GLN A 361 14.87 23.54 2.76
CA GLN A 361 13.47 23.38 2.38
C GLN A 361 12.67 22.66 3.48
N CYS A 362 13.18 21.56 4.04
CA CYS A 362 12.57 20.88 5.18
C CYS A 362 12.39 21.82 6.38
N PHE A 363 13.38 22.66 6.65
CA PHE A 363 13.30 23.62 7.75
C PHE A 363 12.23 24.69 7.51
N MET A 364 12.17 25.24 6.29
CA MET A 364 11.24 26.29 5.91
C MET A 364 9.78 25.77 5.85
N GLU A 365 9.56 24.56 5.36
CA GLU A 365 8.22 23.94 5.26
C GLU A 365 7.64 23.51 6.62
N ASN A 366 8.50 23.10 7.57
CA ASN A 366 8.08 22.71 8.93
C ASN A 366 7.60 23.88 9.82
N ARG A 367 7.82 25.16 9.43
CA ARG A 367 7.49 26.33 10.26
C ARG A 367 6.13 26.98 10.01
N HIS A 368 5.32 26.48 9.08
CA HIS A 368 4.02 27.10 8.74
C HIS A 368 2.90 26.91 9.81
N PHE A 369 3.19 26.39 11.00
CA PHE A 369 2.22 26.16 12.07
C PHE A 369 2.36 27.06 13.32
N ILE A 370 3.25 28.06 13.32
CA ILE A 370 3.39 28.98 14.46
C ILE A 370 3.22 30.43 13.98
N THR A 371 2.16 31.09 14.46
CA THR A 371 1.94 32.53 14.30
C THR A 371 3.06 33.31 15.01
N SER A 372 3.55 34.36 14.33
CA SER A 372 4.74 35.21 14.63
C SER A 372 6.08 34.67 14.11
N MET A 373 6.66 35.43 13.16
CA MET A 373 7.92 35.19 12.44
C MET A 373 9.15 35.10 13.35
N PRO A 374 9.99 34.07 13.18
CA PRO A 374 11.43 34.21 13.38
C PRO A 374 12.19 33.95 12.07
N GLY A 375 13.20 34.79 11.79
CA GLY A 375 13.96 34.81 10.54
C GLY A 375 14.71 33.52 10.17
N MET A 376 15.41 33.58 9.03
CA MET A 376 16.19 32.49 8.43
C MET A 376 17.01 31.70 9.48
N PRO A 377 17.07 30.35 9.38
CA PRO A 377 17.83 29.53 10.32
C PRO A 377 19.29 29.95 10.41
N SER A 378 19.85 29.91 11.63
CA SER A 378 21.30 29.89 11.81
C SER A 378 21.87 28.53 11.41
N LEU A 379 23.18 28.46 11.17
CA LEU A 379 23.86 27.20 10.86
C LEU A 379 23.76 26.22 12.03
N GLU A 380 23.81 26.75 13.25
CA GLU A 380 23.70 26.01 14.50
C GLU A 380 22.30 25.38 14.64
N ASP A 381 21.22 26.09 14.32
CA ASP A 381 19.84 25.55 14.37
C ASP A 381 19.68 24.29 13.51
N ILE A 382 20.26 24.32 12.30
CA ILE A 382 20.23 23.21 11.34
C ILE A 382 21.06 22.02 11.86
N ILE A 383 22.15 22.29 12.58
CA ILE A 383 23.01 21.25 13.15
C ILE A 383 22.38 20.66 14.42
N THR A 384 21.76 21.46 15.31
CA THR A 384 21.08 20.95 16.51
C THR A 384 19.87 20.07 16.19
N LEU A 385 19.10 20.40 15.14
CA LEU A 385 18.05 19.52 14.61
C LEU A 385 18.58 18.16 14.15
N LYS A 386 19.87 18.09 13.79
CA LYS A 386 20.56 16.87 13.40
C LYS A 386 21.29 16.18 14.56
N GLY A 387 21.61 16.92 15.63
CA GLY A 387 22.46 16.51 16.75
C GLY A 387 21.72 16.03 18.02
N SER A 388 20.40 16.00 18.03
CA SER A 388 19.59 15.44 19.13
C SER A 388 19.45 13.91 19.10
N GLU A 389 20.54 13.23 18.75
CA GLU A 389 20.85 11.85 19.16
C GLU A 389 22.33 11.83 19.60
N PRO A 390 22.65 11.49 20.86
CA PRO A 390 24.03 11.45 21.30
C PRO A 390 24.75 10.19 20.83
N VAL A 391 25.98 10.43 20.40
CA VAL A 391 26.97 9.52 19.86
C VAL A 391 27.76 8.84 20.99
N GLN A 392 28.09 7.56 20.79
CA GLN A 392 29.36 6.86 21.06
C GLN A 392 29.21 5.57 21.89
N GLY A 393 29.45 4.43 21.23
CA GLY A 393 29.53 3.10 21.84
C GLY A 393 29.49 1.94 20.84
N CYS A 394 30.25 2.07 19.75
CA CYS A 394 30.41 1.06 18.70
C CYS A 394 30.93 -0.30 19.22
N ILE A 395 30.53 -1.40 18.56
CA ILE A 395 31.40 -2.14 17.61
C ILE A 395 30.62 -3.33 17.01
N ASN A 396 30.54 -3.33 15.67
CA ASN A 396 30.22 -4.43 14.72
C ASN A 396 28.75 -4.94 14.63
N VAL A 397 28.08 -5.07 13.47
CA VAL A 397 28.49 -5.00 12.05
C VAL A 397 27.23 -4.97 11.15
N LYS A 398 27.31 -4.20 10.04
CA LYS A 398 26.57 -4.28 8.74
C LYS A 398 25.25 -3.50 8.48
N LYS A 399 25.47 -2.38 7.77
CA LYS A 399 24.71 -1.69 6.70
C LYS A 399 23.71 -2.52 5.85
N ALA A 400 22.59 -1.87 5.49
CA ALA A 400 22.12 -1.67 4.09
C ALA A 400 21.19 -0.43 3.99
N LYS A 401 21.65 0.67 3.36
CA LYS A 401 21.23 1.20 2.03
C LYS A 401 19.78 1.72 1.93
N SER A 402 19.64 3.03 1.68
CA SER A 402 18.41 3.61 1.12
C SER A 402 18.27 3.14 -0.35
N GLY A 403 17.46 2.11 -0.55
CA GLY A 403 16.50 2.11 -1.65
C GLY A 403 15.26 2.84 -1.16
N THR A 404 14.45 3.32 -2.10
CA THR A 404 13.12 3.88 -1.89
C THR A 404 12.27 3.00 -0.97
N SER A 405 12.26 3.26 0.33
CA SER A 405 11.35 2.62 1.27
C SER A 405 11.13 3.55 2.46
N THR A 406 9.86 3.72 2.83
CA THR A 406 9.46 3.85 4.22
C THR A 406 10.39 2.97 5.06
N SER A 407 11.13 3.54 6.02
CA SER A 407 11.99 2.77 6.93
C SER A 407 11.17 1.59 7.46
N ARG A 408 11.47 0.37 7.00
CA ARG A 408 10.74 -0.82 7.43
C ARG A 408 11.18 -1.12 8.85
N CYS A 409 10.23 -1.32 9.76
CA CYS A 409 10.56 -1.81 11.08
C CYS A 409 11.16 -3.21 10.94
N CYS A 410 12.24 -3.47 11.68
CA CYS A 410 12.81 -4.81 11.85
C CYS A 410 12.57 -5.33 13.27
N GLY A 411 11.83 -4.59 14.10
CA GLY A 411 11.44 -5.02 15.43
C GLY A 411 10.38 -6.10 15.33
N THR A 412 10.54 -7.16 16.12
CA THR A 412 9.56 -8.24 16.26
C THR A 412 8.96 -8.26 17.67
N ASP A 413 9.08 -7.16 18.40
CA ASP A 413 8.54 -7.05 19.75
C ASP A 413 7.02 -7.10 19.70
N HIS A 414 6.41 -7.82 20.61
CA HIS A 414 4.96 -7.95 20.66
C HIS A 414 4.35 -6.60 21.05
N LEU A 415 3.48 -6.07 20.18
CA LEU A 415 2.75 -4.82 20.46
C LEU A 415 1.29 -5.12 20.71
N ASN A 416 0.68 -4.41 21.66
CA ASN A 416 -0.76 -4.38 21.80
C ASN A 416 -1.40 -3.44 20.74
N PRO A 417 -2.72 -3.48 20.53
CA PRO A 417 -3.37 -2.64 19.51
C PRO A 417 -3.14 -1.13 19.69
N THR A 418 -3.09 -0.62 20.92
CA THR A 418 -2.85 0.80 21.21
C THR A 418 -1.42 1.19 20.86
N GLU A 419 -0.45 0.38 21.29
CA GLU A 419 0.97 0.54 20.96
C GLU A 419 1.22 0.44 19.46
N MET A 420 0.50 -0.45 18.76
CA MET A 420 0.57 -0.54 17.30
C MET A 420 0.07 0.73 16.61
N VAL A 421 -1.01 1.36 17.10
CA VAL A 421 -1.48 2.64 16.55
C VAL A 421 -0.41 3.73 16.73
N ASP A 422 0.21 3.79 17.90
CA ASP A 422 1.29 4.75 18.15
C ASP A 422 2.57 4.44 17.35
N HIS A 423 2.89 3.17 17.17
CA HIS A 423 3.98 2.71 16.31
C HIS A 423 3.74 3.11 14.85
N LEU A 424 2.53 2.89 14.32
CA LEU A 424 2.16 3.31 12.98
C LEU A 424 2.18 4.84 12.84
N ARG A 425 1.75 5.59 13.86
CA ARG A 425 1.79 7.06 13.88
C ARG A 425 3.21 7.61 13.81
N LYS A 426 4.15 7.00 14.55
CA LYS A 426 5.58 7.41 14.59
C LYS A 426 6.38 6.89 13.39
N GLY A 427 5.99 5.75 12.83
CA GLY A 427 6.66 5.08 11.72
C GLY A 427 6.04 5.43 10.37
N MET A 428 5.33 4.47 9.77
CA MET A 428 4.82 4.61 8.39
C MET A 428 3.85 5.78 8.19
N GLY A 429 3.09 6.16 9.22
CA GLY A 429 2.06 7.20 9.18
C GLY A 429 2.57 8.63 9.39
N ILE A 430 3.88 8.83 9.57
CA ILE A 430 4.50 10.13 9.88
C ILE A 430 4.24 11.20 8.80
N PHE A 431 3.98 10.79 7.55
CA PHE A 431 3.71 11.68 6.43
C PHE A 431 2.22 12.01 6.27
N GLY A 432 1.41 11.85 7.33
CA GLY A 432 0.00 12.20 7.34
C GLY A 432 -0.91 11.18 6.64
N GLN A 433 -0.46 9.93 6.51
CA GLN A 433 -1.30 8.86 5.95
C GLN A 433 -2.46 8.50 6.87
N ILE A 434 -2.31 8.68 8.17
CA ILE A 434 -3.41 8.53 9.13
C ILE A 434 -4.26 9.79 9.11
N ILE A 435 -5.43 9.72 8.48
CA ILE A 435 -6.33 10.88 8.34
C ILE A 435 -7.38 10.95 9.45
N HIS A 436 -7.66 9.84 10.13
CA HIS A 436 -8.64 9.76 11.21
C HIS A 436 -8.32 8.59 12.13
N ILE A 437 -8.46 8.81 13.44
CA ILE A 437 -8.46 7.79 14.47
C ILE A 437 -9.65 8.06 15.37
N GLU A 438 -10.50 7.06 15.53
CA GLU A 438 -11.60 7.03 16.49
C GLU A 438 -11.38 5.89 17.48
N GLU A 439 -11.51 6.19 18.76
CA GLU A 439 -11.52 5.19 19.82
C GLU A 439 -12.97 4.80 20.14
N ILE A 440 -13.27 3.52 19.95
CA ILE A 440 -14.56 2.93 20.27
C ILE A 440 -14.40 2.24 21.62
N ASN A 441 -15.06 2.81 22.63
CA ASN A 441 -14.98 2.36 24.01
C ASN A 441 -15.41 0.90 24.18
N GLU A 442 -14.84 0.26 25.20
CA GLU A 442 -15.26 -1.07 25.61
C GLU A 442 -16.71 -1.09 26.10
N LYS A 443 -17.33 -2.25 25.95
CA LYS A 443 -18.69 -2.55 26.41
C LYS A 443 -18.64 -3.79 27.28
N LEU A 444 -19.08 -3.65 28.52
CA LEU A 444 -19.21 -4.77 29.45
C LEU A 444 -20.39 -5.66 29.05
N ALA A 445 -20.24 -6.96 29.32
CA ALA A 445 -21.31 -7.92 29.08
C ALA A 445 -22.51 -7.65 29.99
N VAL A 446 -23.71 -7.67 29.42
CA VAL A 446 -24.98 -7.64 30.15
C VAL A 446 -25.53 -9.06 30.21
N HIS A 447 -25.33 -9.70 31.36
CA HIS A 447 -25.76 -11.07 31.60
C HIS A 447 -27.13 -11.14 32.26
N VAL A 448 -27.86 -12.21 31.94
CA VAL A 448 -29.10 -12.62 32.58
C VAL A 448 -28.97 -14.10 32.93
N ASP A 449 -29.52 -14.49 34.08
CA ASP A 449 -29.54 -15.90 34.47
C ASP A 449 -30.37 -16.73 33.49
N VAL A 450 -29.98 -18.00 33.32
CA VAL A 450 -30.67 -18.92 32.42
C VAL A 450 -32.12 -19.09 32.88
N PRO A 451 -33.14 -18.89 32.02
CA PRO A 451 -34.54 -18.96 32.42
C PRO A 451 -34.88 -20.30 33.08
N ASN A 452 -35.49 -20.24 34.27
CA ASN A 452 -35.81 -21.44 35.06
C ASN A 452 -36.78 -22.40 34.34
N ASN A 453 -37.60 -21.88 33.44
CA ASN A 453 -38.57 -22.63 32.64
C ASN A 453 -37.96 -23.42 31.46
N LEU A 454 -36.67 -23.28 31.18
CA LEU A 454 -36.00 -24.12 30.17
C LEU A 454 -35.90 -25.58 30.64
N ALA A 455 -36.08 -26.52 29.71
CA ALA A 455 -35.90 -27.94 29.98
C ALA A 455 -34.48 -28.25 30.48
N ASN A 456 -34.35 -29.31 31.29
CA ASN A 456 -33.05 -29.76 31.81
C ASN A 456 -32.06 -30.07 30.69
N ILE A 457 -32.56 -30.58 29.57
CA ILE A 457 -31.79 -30.86 28.36
C ILE A 457 -31.18 -29.56 27.79
N SER A 458 -31.98 -28.51 27.60
CA SER A 458 -31.51 -27.21 27.12
C SER A 458 -30.48 -26.57 28.07
N LYS A 459 -30.70 -26.71 29.39
CA LYS A 459 -29.73 -26.26 30.41
C LYS A 459 -28.43 -27.07 30.35
N ALA A 460 -28.50 -28.38 30.14
CA ALA A 460 -27.33 -29.25 30.00
C ALA A 460 -26.54 -28.92 28.74
N ALA A 461 -27.23 -28.64 27.63
CA ALA A 461 -26.62 -28.19 26.37
C ALA A 461 -25.83 -26.88 26.55
N LEU A 462 -26.38 -25.90 27.27
CA LEU A 462 -25.67 -24.66 27.61
C LEU A 462 -24.43 -24.92 28.47
N ARG A 463 -24.55 -25.73 29.53
CA ARG A 463 -23.41 -26.06 30.41
C ARG A 463 -22.30 -26.78 29.67
N ARG A 464 -22.61 -27.61 28.68
CA ARG A 464 -21.63 -28.37 27.90
C ARG A 464 -20.67 -27.48 27.13
N ILE A 465 -21.17 -26.35 26.62
CA ILE A 465 -20.36 -25.33 25.94
C ILE A 465 -19.87 -24.24 26.90
N GLY A 466 -19.90 -24.49 28.22
CA GLY A 466 -19.38 -23.59 29.25
C GLY A 466 -20.27 -22.38 29.58
N ILE A 467 -21.54 -22.37 29.14
CA ILE A 467 -22.43 -21.23 29.33
C ILE A 467 -23.26 -21.40 30.60
N THR A 468 -22.99 -20.55 31.58
CA THR A 468 -23.69 -20.50 32.88
C THR A 468 -24.73 -19.37 32.96
N ARG A 469 -24.52 -18.30 32.19
CA ARG A 469 -25.43 -17.15 32.04
C ARG A 469 -25.56 -16.76 30.58
N LEU A 470 -26.72 -16.26 30.20
CA LEU A 470 -26.98 -15.79 28.84
C LEU A 470 -26.68 -14.29 28.73
N TYR A 471 -26.39 -13.81 27.53
CA TYR A 471 -26.49 -12.36 27.28
C TYR A 471 -27.96 -11.94 27.24
N SER A 472 -28.24 -10.67 27.56
CA SER A 472 -29.61 -10.12 27.58
C SER A 472 -30.40 -10.42 26.30
N HIS A 473 -29.84 -10.12 25.13
CA HIS A 473 -30.48 -10.41 23.83
C HIS A 473 -30.74 -11.89 23.59
N GLN A 474 -29.88 -12.79 24.08
CA GLN A 474 -30.08 -14.23 23.94
C GLN A 474 -31.29 -14.67 24.78
N ALA A 475 -31.35 -14.24 26.04
CA ALA A 475 -32.47 -14.54 26.93
C ALA A 475 -33.80 -13.98 26.38
N GLU A 476 -33.77 -12.75 25.85
CA GLU A 476 -34.93 -12.09 25.23
C GLU A 476 -35.42 -12.85 24.00
N ALA A 477 -34.51 -13.19 23.06
CA ALA A 477 -34.83 -13.95 21.86
C ALA A 477 -35.36 -15.37 22.16
N ILE A 478 -34.76 -16.05 23.14
CA ILE A 478 -35.21 -17.37 23.59
C ILE A 478 -36.62 -17.27 24.18
N LYS A 479 -36.84 -16.32 25.11
CA LYS A 479 -38.16 -16.13 25.75
C LYS A 479 -39.25 -15.81 24.73
N SER A 480 -38.97 -14.91 23.79
CA SER A 480 -39.89 -14.54 22.71
C SER A 480 -40.22 -15.74 21.82
N SER A 481 -39.20 -16.49 21.38
CA SER A 481 -39.37 -17.68 20.54
C SER A 481 -40.21 -18.76 21.24
N LEU A 482 -39.95 -19.01 22.53
CA LEU A 482 -40.71 -19.98 23.32
C LEU A 482 -42.16 -19.55 23.60
N SER A 483 -42.45 -18.25 23.49
CA SER A 483 -43.81 -17.71 23.58
C SER A 483 -44.57 -17.81 22.25
N GLY A 484 -43.94 -18.35 21.20
CA GLY A 484 -44.55 -18.53 19.87
C GLY A 484 -44.43 -17.32 18.95
N ASN A 485 -43.60 -16.33 19.27
CA ASN A 485 -43.39 -15.15 18.45
C ASN A 485 -42.29 -15.38 17.40
N ASN A 486 -42.52 -14.94 16.15
CA ASN A 486 -41.43 -14.87 15.18
C ASN A 486 -40.43 -13.81 15.62
N VAL A 487 -39.13 -14.10 15.53
CA VAL A 487 -38.08 -13.24 16.09
C VAL A 487 -37.08 -12.84 15.02
N VAL A 488 -36.62 -11.59 15.04
CA VAL A 488 -35.39 -11.18 14.36
C VAL A 488 -34.39 -10.65 15.36
N VAL A 489 -33.21 -11.26 15.39
CA VAL A 489 -32.08 -10.86 16.23
C VAL A 489 -31.10 -10.05 15.38
N ALA A 490 -30.99 -8.76 15.68
CA ALA A 490 -30.17 -7.79 14.96
C ALA A 490 -29.06 -7.26 15.88
N THR A 491 -28.02 -8.06 16.07
CA THR A 491 -26.88 -7.78 16.97
C THR A 491 -25.55 -7.89 16.24
N SER A 492 -24.45 -7.44 16.87
CA SER A 492 -23.14 -7.43 16.23
C SER A 492 -22.68 -8.84 15.84
N THR A 493 -21.73 -8.91 14.90
CA THR A 493 -21.02 -10.16 14.64
C THR A 493 -20.37 -10.67 15.93
N SER A 494 -20.30 -11.99 16.08
CA SER A 494 -19.76 -12.65 17.27
C SER A 494 -20.50 -12.38 18.60
N SER A 495 -21.72 -11.83 18.58
CA SER A 495 -22.53 -11.64 19.81
C SER A 495 -23.11 -12.94 20.39
N GLY A 496 -22.91 -14.09 19.71
CA GLY A 496 -23.51 -15.37 20.09
C GLY A 496 -24.95 -15.58 19.57
N LYS A 497 -25.28 -15.05 18.39
CA LYS A 497 -26.59 -15.21 17.72
C LYS A 497 -27.04 -16.66 17.58
N SER A 498 -26.11 -17.61 17.39
CA SER A 498 -26.43 -19.03 17.23
C SER A 498 -27.26 -19.61 18.39
N LEU A 499 -27.02 -19.14 19.62
CA LEU A 499 -27.79 -19.61 20.78
C LEU A 499 -29.24 -19.14 20.78
N CYS A 500 -29.52 -18.01 20.13
CA CYS A 500 -30.87 -17.44 20.04
C CYS A 500 -31.82 -18.36 19.27
N TYR A 501 -31.31 -19.16 18.31
CA TYR A 501 -32.11 -20.15 17.58
C TYR A 501 -31.84 -21.59 18.01
N ASN A 502 -30.61 -21.95 18.43
CA ASN A 502 -30.30 -23.32 18.83
C ASN A 502 -31.07 -23.74 20.08
N ILE A 503 -31.22 -22.86 21.08
CA ILE A 503 -31.94 -23.20 22.31
C ILE A 503 -33.43 -23.43 22.05
N PRO A 504 -34.17 -22.56 21.35
CA PRO A 504 -35.57 -22.83 21.00
C PRO A 504 -35.75 -24.11 20.17
N VAL A 505 -34.80 -24.41 19.28
CA VAL A 505 -34.81 -25.64 18.47
C VAL A 505 -34.60 -26.87 19.34
N ILE A 506 -33.57 -26.88 20.19
CA ILE A 506 -33.34 -27.98 21.14
C ILE A 506 -34.55 -28.19 22.04
N GLU A 507 -35.14 -27.10 22.55
CA GLU A 507 -36.34 -27.17 23.39
C GLU A 507 -37.52 -27.81 22.65
N ALA A 508 -37.81 -27.38 21.41
CA ALA A 508 -38.88 -27.95 20.59
C ALA A 508 -38.65 -29.43 20.27
N LEU A 509 -37.41 -29.80 19.89
CA LEU A 509 -37.04 -31.19 19.57
C LEU A 509 -37.00 -32.10 20.80
N SER A 510 -36.74 -31.55 21.99
CA SER A 510 -36.77 -32.32 23.24
C SER A 510 -38.20 -32.64 23.71
N LYS A 511 -39.18 -31.80 23.33
CA LYS A 511 -40.59 -31.94 23.73
C LYS A 511 -41.38 -32.85 22.80
N ASP A 512 -41.04 -32.87 21.51
CA ASP A 512 -41.74 -33.62 20.47
C ASP A 512 -40.72 -34.37 19.62
N MET A 513 -40.72 -35.71 19.70
CA MET A 513 -39.78 -36.58 18.99
C MET A 513 -39.94 -36.51 17.46
N GLU A 514 -41.12 -36.13 16.98
CA GLU A 514 -41.40 -35.98 15.55
C GLU A 514 -41.03 -34.58 15.04
N ALA A 515 -40.92 -33.59 15.93
CA ALA A 515 -40.62 -32.22 15.55
C ALA A 515 -39.34 -32.13 14.72
N CYS A 516 -39.39 -31.22 13.74
CA CYS A 516 -38.29 -30.92 12.84
C CYS A 516 -38.01 -29.41 12.78
N ALA A 517 -36.78 -29.05 12.43
CA ALA A 517 -36.35 -27.68 12.16
C ALA A 517 -35.58 -27.60 10.83
N ILE A 518 -35.71 -26.47 10.13
CA ILE A 518 -34.92 -26.16 8.93
C ILE A 518 -34.04 -24.96 9.19
N TYR A 519 -32.75 -25.07 8.93
CA TYR A 519 -31.81 -23.95 9.01
C TYR A 519 -31.40 -23.56 7.60
N ILE A 520 -31.51 -22.27 7.28
CA ILE A 520 -31.21 -21.71 5.97
C ILE A 520 -30.00 -20.80 6.11
N PHE A 521 -28.92 -21.17 5.43
CA PHE A 521 -27.67 -20.40 5.42
C PHE A 521 -27.33 -19.90 4.02
N PRO A 522 -26.65 -18.73 3.90
CA PRO A 522 -26.22 -18.22 2.61
C PRO A 522 -25.00 -18.95 2.04
N THR A 523 -24.21 -19.63 2.89
CA THR A 523 -22.98 -20.32 2.45
C THR A 523 -22.86 -21.71 3.06
N LYS A 524 -22.24 -22.63 2.31
CA LYS A 524 -21.99 -24.01 2.74
C LYS A 524 -21.01 -24.11 3.90
N ALA A 525 -19.98 -23.25 3.92
CA ALA A 525 -19.00 -23.23 5.02
C ALA A 525 -19.69 -22.92 6.35
N LEU A 526 -20.54 -21.88 6.37
CA LEU A 526 -21.31 -21.53 7.57
C LEU A 526 -22.25 -22.66 8.01
N ALA A 527 -22.91 -23.33 7.06
CA ALA A 527 -23.74 -24.50 7.37
C ALA A 527 -22.95 -25.64 8.06
N GLN A 528 -21.74 -25.94 7.58
CA GLN A 528 -20.86 -26.96 8.17
C GLN A 528 -20.40 -26.58 9.57
N ASP A 529 -20.00 -25.33 9.78
CA ASP A 529 -19.55 -24.85 11.09
C ASP A 529 -20.68 -24.87 12.12
N GLN A 530 -21.90 -24.50 11.70
CA GLN A 530 -23.08 -24.55 12.57
C GLN A 530 -23.51 -25.99 12.90
N MET A 531 -23.39 -26.93 11.96
CA MET A 531 -23.59 -28.36 12.25
C MET A 531 -22.60 -28.84 13.32
N ARG A 532 -21.31 -28.49 13.19
CA ARG A 532 -20.28 -28.89 14.15
C ARG A 532 -20.57 -28.33 15.55
N ALA A 533 -20.87 -27.03 15.63
CA ALA A 533 -21.19 -26.37 16.90
C ALA A 533 -22.44 -26.97 17.57
N LEU A 534 -23.49 -27.28 16.80
CA LEU A 534 -24.71 -27.90 17.31
C LEU A 534 -24.46 -29.33 17.81
N MET A 535 -23.66 -30.12 17.09
CA MET A 535 -23.27 -31.47 17.52
C MET A 535 -22.41 -31.44 18.79
N GLU A 536 -21.47 -30.52 18.91
CA GLU A 536 -20.67 -30.35 20.13
C GLU A 536 -21.54 -30.00 21.34
N MET A 537 -22.47 -29.06 21.14
CA MET A 537 -23.42 -28.61 22.16
C MET A 537 -24.36 -29.71 22.65
N THR A 538 -24.73 -30.65 21.77
CA THR A 538 -25.69 -31.73 22.08
C THR A 538 -25.04 -33.08 22.32
N SER A 539 -23.72 -33.19 22.16
CA SER A 539 -22.98 -34.43 22.37
C SER A 539 -23.23 -35.00 23.77
N GLY A 540 -23.43 -36.32 23.86
CA GLY A 540 -23.67 -37.01 25.14
C GLY A 540 -24.95 -36.62 25.88
N LEU A 541 -25.84 -35.82 25.28
CA LEU A 541 -27.20 -35.63 25.77
C LEU A 541 -28.11 -36.69 25.17
N ASP A 542 -29.09 -37.15 25.94
CA ASP A 542 -30.12 -38.07 25.46
C ASP A 542 -31.17 -37.32 24.60
N ILE A 543 -30.69 -36.73 23.51
CA ILE A 543 -31.51 -36.08 22.49
C ILE A 543 -31.18 -36.77 21.19
N TYR A 544 -32.19 -37.37 20.57
CA TYR A 544 -32.05 -37.90 19.23
C TYR A 544 -32.01 -36.75 18.21
N LEU A 545 -30.86 -36.11 18.05
CA LEU A 545 -30.66 -34.94 17.21
C LEU A 545 -29.96 -35.33 15.91
N ASN A 546 -30.70 -35.94 14.98
CA ASN A 546 -30.17 -36.20 13.65
C ASN A 546 -30.09 -34.90 12.86
N VAL A 547 -28.89 -34.32 12.76
CA VAL A 547 -28.61 -33.15 11.93
C VAL A 547 -28.10 -33.60 10.57
N GLY A 548 -28.67 -33.07 9.50
CA GLY A 548 -28.23 -33.36 8.13
C GLY A 548 -28.10 -32.10 7.30
N ILE A 549 -26.96 -31.95 6.61
CA ILE A 549 -26.76 -30.89 5.62
C ILE A 549 -27.27 -31.39 4.26
N TYR A 550 -28.23 -30.68 3.69
CA TYR A 550 -28.84 -30.98 2.42
C TYR A 550 -28.56 -29.84 1.44
N ASP A 551 -27.51 -30.02 0.65
CA ASP A 551 -27.04 -29.06 -0.34
C ASP A 551 -26.64 -29.68 -1.69
N GLY A 552 -26.06 -28.86 -2.57
CA GLY A 552 -25.58 -29.30 -3.88
C GLY A 552 -24.46 -30.34 -3.83
N ASP A 553 -23.69 -30.42 -2.74
CA ASP A 553 -22.55 -31.34 -2.57
C ASP A 553 -22.96 -32.65 -1.87
N THR A 554 -24.21 -32.72 -1.39
CA THR A 554 -24.75 -33.90 -0.72
C THR A 554 -24.98 -35.03 -1.72
N SER A 555 -24.34 -36.18 -1.51
CA SER A 555 -24.47 -37.37 -2.37
C SER A 555 -25.90 -37.91 -2.40
N GLN A 556 -26.28 -38.61 -3.47
CA GLN A 556 -27.64 -39.12 -3.63
C GLN A 556 -28.05 -40.09 -2.52
N MET A 557 -27.13 -40.94 -2.05
CA MET A 557 -27.35 -41.86 -0.93
C MET A 557 -27.61 -41.09 0.37
N HIS A 558 -26.80 -40.06 0.65
CA HIS A 558 -26.98 -39.22 1.84
C HIS A 558 -28.27 -38.40 1.77
N ARG A 559 -28.70 -37.92 0.59
CA ARG A 559 -29.95 -37.15 0.44
C ARG A 559 -31.17 -37.94 0.90
N THR A 560 -31.27 -39.21 0.52
CA THR A 560 -32.36 -40.10 0.94
C THR A 560 -32.33 -40.30 2.45
N TRP A 561 -31.15 -40.63 3.01
CA TRP A 561 -31.01 -40.84 4.45
C TRP A 561 -31.35 -39.57 5.25
N ILE A 562 -30.85 -38.41 4.85
CA ILE A 562 -31.11 -37.13 5.52
C ILE A 562 -32.60 -36.79 5.48
N ARG A 563 -33.25 -36.91 4.32
CA ARG A 563 -34.69 -36.69 4.19
C ARG A 563 -35.48 -37.58 5.15
N ASP A 564 -35.11 -38.84 5.25
CA ASP A 564 -35.88 -39.84 5.99
C ASP A 564 -35.58 -39.81 7.49
N ASN A 565 -34.40 -39.36 7.92
CA ASN A 565 -33.95 -39.46 9.32
C ASN A 565 -33.63 -38.12 10.01
N ALA A 566 -33.33 -37.05 9.27
CA ALA A 566 -32.92 -35.78 9.89
C ALA A 566 -34.08 -35.05 10.56
N ARG A 567 -33.83 -34.54 11.77
CA ARG A 567 -34.74 -33.67 12.52
C ARG A 567 -34.30 -32.22 12.44
N VAL A 568 -33.02 -31.95 12.25
CA VAL A 568 -32.51 -30.63 11.88
C VAL A 568 -31.94 -30.71 10.46
N LEU A 569 -32.62 -30.06 9.51
CA LEU A 569 -32.21 -30.01 8.12
C LEU A 569 -31.53 -28.67 7.84
N ILE A 570 -30.23 -28.70 7.60
CA ILE A 570 -29.45 -27.52 7.25
C ILE A 570 -29.37 -27.42 5.73
N THR A 571 -29.77 -26.29 5.15
CA THR A 571 -29.84 -26.12 3.69
C THR A 571 -29.63 -24.66 3.28
N ASN A 572 -29.89 -24.36 2.01
CA ASN A 572 -29.82 -23.02 1.42
C ASN A 572 -31.08 -22.74 0.56
N PRO A 573 -31.35 -21.47 0.19
CA PRO A 573 -32.53 -21.12 -0.60
C PRO A 573 -32.62 -21.86 -1.94
N ASP A 574 -31.49 -22.10 -2.60
CA ASP A 574 -31.44 -22.78 -3.90
C ASP A 574 -31.94 -24.22 -3.79
N MET A 575 -31.53 -24.94 -2.75
CA MET A 575 -31.91 -26.34 -2.54
C MET A 575 -33.34 -26.48 -2.06
N LEU A 576 -33.85 -25.49 -1.31
CA LEU A 576 -35.29 -25.36 -1.07
C LEU A 576 -36.05 -25.22 -2.39
N HIS A 577 -35.60 -24.32 -3.27
CA HIS A 577 -36.26 -24.06 -4.55
C HIS A 577 -36.21 -25.26 -5.51
N LEU A 578 -35.05 -25.88 -5.68
CA LEU A 578 -34.79 -26.89 -6.71
C LEU A 578 -35.21 -28.30 -6.29
N SER A 579 -35.17 -28.63 -4.99
CA SER A 579 -35.27 -30.03 -4.55
C SER A 579 -36.31 -30.30 -3.47
N ILE A 580 -36.48 -29.41 -2.48
CA ILE A 580 -37.38 -29.66 -1.35
C ILE A 580 -38.81 -29.27 -1.74
N LEU A 581 -39.02 -28.04 -2.22
CA LEU A 581 -40.35 -27.52 -2.51
C LEU A 581 -41.02 -28.17 -3.73
N PRO A 582 -40.34 -28.46 -4.87
CA PRO A 582 -40.98 -29.13 -6.01
C PRO A 582 -41.36 -30.58 -5.69
N TYR A 583 -40.60 -31.25 -4.83
CA TYR A 583 -40.81 -32.63 -4.43
C TYR A 583 -41.29 -32.74 -2.98
N HIS A 584 -42.08 -31.76 -2.51
CA HIS A 584 -42.48 -31.64 -1.11
C HIS A 584 -43.19 -32.88 -0.55
N ALA A 585 -43.83 -33.69 -1.40
CA ALA A 585 -44.42 -34.98 -0.99
C ALA A 585 -43.37 -35.96 -0.46
N LYS A 586 -42.15 -35.98 -1.04
CA LYS A 586 -41.04 -36.80 -0.53
C LYS A 586 -40.52 -36.29 0.82
N PHE A 587 -40.68 -35.01 1.10
CA PHE A 587 -40.28 -34.36 2.35
C PHE A 587 -41.42 -34.24 3.36
N GLN A 588 -42.51 -35.03 3.19
CA GLN A 588 -43.70 -34.93 4.02
C GLN A 588 -43.39 -35.00 5.51
N ARG A 589 -42.58 -35.97 5.97
CA ARG A 589 -42.19 -36.12 7.39
C ARG A 589 -41.62 -34.82 7.98
N ILE A 590 -40.66 -34.21 7.30
CA ILE A 590 -40.02 -32.98 7.77
C ILE A 590 -41.02 -31.82 7.73
N LEU A 591 -41.78 -31.69 6.63
CA LEU A 591 -42.66 -30.55 6.41
C LEU A 591 -43.94 -30.59 7.26
N SER A 592 -44.50 -31.76 7.58
CA SER A 592 -45.65 -31.91 8.50
C SER A 592 -45.28 -31.66 9.95
N ASN A 593 -44.02 -31.96 10.31
CA ASN A 593 -43.54 -31.82 11.68
C ASN A 593 -42.65 -30.59 11.88
N LEU A 594 -42.59 -29.70 10.89
CA LEU A 594 -41.76 -28.50 10.94
C LEU A 594 -42.28 -27.54 12.01
N ARG A 595 -41.46 -27.29 13.04
CA ARG A 595 -41.79 -26.35 14.13
C ARG A 595 -41.07 -25.04 14.01
N ILE A 596 -39.82 -25.04 13.53
CA ILE A 596 -38.97 -23.85 13.49
C ILE A 596 -38.22 -23.78 12.15
N ILE A 597 -38.18 -22.59 11.56
CA ILE A 597 -37.34 -22.21 10.43
C ILE A 597 -36.36 -21.14 10.91
N VAL A 598 -35.07 -21.42 10.78
CA VAL A 598 -33.99 -20.49 11.10
C VAL A 598 -33.46 -19.90 9.79
N ILE A 599 -33.34 -18.58 9.73
CA ILE A 599 -32.72 -17.86 8.62
C ILE A 599 -31.54 -17.08 9.18
N ASP A 600 -30.34 -17.56 8.94
CA ASP A 600 -29.13 -16.84 9.36
C ASP A 600 -28.65 -15.87 8.28
N GLU A 601 -27.93 -14.84 8.72
CA GLU A 601 -27.43 -13.76 7.89
C GLU A 601 -28.48 -13.16 6.95
N ALA A 602 -29.65 -12.82 7.49
CA ALA A 602 -30.80 -12.37 6.72
C ALA A 602 -30.53 -11.11 5.86
N HIS A 603 -29.55 -10.28 6.24
CA HIS A 603 -29.10 -9.13 5.44
C HIS A 603 -28.47 -9.49 4.08
N THR A 604 -28.06 -10.75 3.90
CA THR A 604 -27.55 -11.26 2.62
C THR A 604 -28.66 -11.43 1.59
N TYR A 605 -29.90 -11.69 2.02
CA TYR A 605 -31.06 -11.88 1.18
C TYR A 605 -31.72 -10.55 0.82
N LYS A 606 -31.01 -9.69 0.08
CA LYS A 606 -31.48 -8.38 -0.39
C LYS A 606 -31.38 -8.22 -1.91
N GLY A 607 -32.01 -7.17 -2.44
CA GLY A 607 -32.08 -6.92 -3.89
C GLY A 607 -32.77 -8.07 -4.64
N ALA A 608 -32.36 -8.33 -5.88
CA ALA A 608 -32.97 -9.39 -6.70
C ALA A 608 -32.90 -10.78 -6.05
N PHE A 609 -31.76 -11.12 -5.42
CA PHE A 609 -31.60 -12.40 -4.71
C PHE A 609 -32.54 -12.49 -3.50
N GLY A 610 -32.71 -11.39 -2.77
CA GLY A 610 -33.69 -11.27 -1.69
C GLY A 610 -35.13 -11.49 -2.17
N CYS A 611 -35.53 -10.89 -3.29
CA CYS A 611 -36.86 -11.08 -3.88
C CYS A 611 -37.12 -12.55 -4.21
N HIS A 612 -36.16 -13.24 -4.83
CA HIS A 612 -36.27 -14.68 -5.10
C HIS A 612 -36.41 -15.49 -3.80
N THR A 613 -35.55 -15.22 -2.82
CA THR A 613 -35.59 -15.90 -1.52
C THR A 613 -36.93 -15.67 -0.83
N ALA A 614 -37.50 -14.47 -0.92
CA ALA A 614 -38.79 -14.16 -0.33
C ALA A 614 -39.93 -15.01 -0.93
N LEU A 615 -39.96 -15.14 -2.25
CA LEU A 615 -40.93 -16.00 -2.92
C LEU A 615 -40.77 -17.48 -2.55
N ILE A 616 -39.52 -17.94 -2.37
CA ILE A 616 -39.22 -19.31 -1.92
C ILE A 616 -39.76 -19.53 -0.49
N LEU A 617 -39.50 -18.60 0.45
CA LEU A 617 -39.99 -18.70 1.82
C LEU A 617 -41.51 -18.64 1.92
N ARG A 618 -42.17 -17.79 1.12
CA ARG A 618 -43.63 -17.72 1.04
C ARG A 618 -44.22 -19.02 0.49
N ARG A 619 -43.58 -19.64 -0.51
CA ARG A 619 -43.96 -20.97 -1.01
C ARG A 619 -43.79 -22.06 0.05
N LEU A 620 -42.67 -22.04 0.78
CA LEU A 620 -42.43 -22.95 1.91
C LEU A 620 -43.54 -22.82 2.95
N ARG A 621 -43.84 -21.59 3.40
CA ARG A 621 -44.89 -21.33 4.38
C ARG A 621 -46.27 -21.79 3.90
N ARG A 622 -46.60 -21.55 2.62
CA ARG A 622 -47.86 -22.01 2.02
C ARG A 622 -47.96 -23.54 2.03
N ILE A 623 -46.88 -24.24 1.67
CA ILE A 623 -46.84 -25.71 1.64
C ILE A 623 -46.96 -26.28 3.06
N CYS A 624 -46.21 -25.74 4.01
CA CYS A 624 -46.32 -26.10 5.41
C CYS A 624 -47.77 -25.93 5.90
N LEU A 625 -48.34 -24.74 5.76
CA LEU A 625 -49.64 -24.40 6.33
C LEU A 625 -50.81 -25.13 5.65
N HIS A 626 -50.86 -25.14 4.31
CA HIS A 626 -52.05 -25.57 3.58
C HIS A 626 -51.97 -26.99 3.03
N VAL A 627 -50.77 -27.56 2.89
CA VAL A 627 -50.60 -28.93 2.36
C VAL A 627 -50.28 -29.92 3.48
N HIS A 628 -49.35 -29.55 4.37
CA HIS A 628 -48.86 -30.46 5.41
C HIS A 628 -49.37 -30.14 6.82
N GLY A 629 -50.18 -29.09 6.98
CA GLY A 629 -50.83 -28.73 8.24
C GLY A 629 -49.90 -28.20 9.34
N SER A 630 -48.69 -27.74 9.00
CA SER A 630 -47.71 -27.19 9.94
C SER A 630 -47.60 -25.67 9.83
N ASN A 631 -47.46 -24.99 10.97
CA ASN A 631 -47.25 -23.55 11.03
C ASN A 631 -45.96 -23.24 11.78
N PRO A 632 -44.80 -23.28 11.10
CA PRO A 632 -43.51 -23.13 11.77
C PRO A 632 -43.23 -21.68 12.19
N LEU A 633 -42.54 -21.54 13.32
CA LEU A 633 -41.97 -20.30 13.83
C LEU A 633 -40.76 -19.89 13.00
N PHE A 634 -40.60 -18.59 12.74
CA PHE A 634 -39.42 -18.05 12.07
C PHE A 634 -38.49 -17.36 13.07
N ILE A 635 -37.20 -17.73 13.04
CA ILE A 635 -36.14 -17.04 13.79
C ILE A 635 -35.09 -16.55 12.79
N PHE A 636 -34.96 -15.23 12.68
CA PHE A 636 -33.99 -14.57 11.82
C PHE A 636 -32.80 -14.09 12.64
N CYS A 637 -31.61 -14.26 12.09
CA CYS A 637 -30.40 -13.65 12.60
C CYS A 637 -29.79 -12.75 11.53
N THR A 638 -29.37 -11.56 11.92
CA THR A 638 -28.72 -10.61 11.02
C THR A 638 -27.69 -9.79 11.78
N ALA A 639 -26.65 -9.36 11.07
CA ALA A 639 -25.86 -8.21 11.49
C ALA A 639 -26.75 -6.96 11.60
N THR A 640 -26.24 -5.94 12.30
CA THR A 640 -26.89 -4.64 12.46
C THR A 640 -27.28 -4.07 11.09
N SER A 641 -28.59 -3.99 10.86
CA SER A 641 -29.22 -3.42 9.66
C SER A 641 -30.08 -2.23 10.06
N ALA A 642 -30.37 -1.32 9.13
CA ALA A 642 -31.19 -0.14 9.40
C ALA A 642 -32.68 -0.50 9.62
N ASN A 643 -33.18 -1.54 8.94
CA ASN A 643 -34.59 -1.95 8.93
C ASN A 643 -34.77 -3.49 9.09
N PRO A 644 -34.21 -4.12 10.15
CA PRO A 644 -34.17 -5.57 10.30
C PRO A 644 -35.57 -6.19 10.45
N ARG A 645 -36.49 -5.50 11.10
CA ARG A 645 -37.86 -5.96 11.34
C ARG A 645 -38.67 -6.01 10.05
N GLU A 646 -38.67 -4.90 9.31
CA GLU A 646 -39.38 -4.75 8.05
C GLU A 646 -38.82 -5.74 7.02
N HIS A 647 -37.49 -5.85 6.94
CA HIS A 647 -36.82 -6.80 6.06
C HIS A 647 -37.23 -8.26 6.35
N ALA A 648 -37.22 -8.69 7.61
CA ALA A 648 -37.62 -10.04 7.99
C ALA A 648 -39.11 -10.32 7.68
N MET A 649 -39.98 -9.34 7.97
CA MET A 649 -41.40 -9.40 7.67
C MET A 649 -41.65 -9.54 6.16
N GLU A 650 -41.00 -8.72 5.34
CA GLU A 650 -41.14 -8.77 3.89
C GLU A 650 -40.58 -10.06 3.31
N LEU A 651 -39.40 -10.48 3.77
CA LEU A 651 -38.68 -11.66 3.31
C LEU A 651 -39.53 -12.93 3.50
N ALA A 652 -40.09 -13.19 4.68
CA ALA A 652 -40.95 -14.36 4.88
C ALA A 652 -42.44 -14.11 4.65
N GLY A 653 -42.86 -12.86 4.38
CA GLY A 653 -44.26 -12.45 4.24
C GLY A 653 -45.06 -12.51 5.54
N LEU A 654 -44.43 -12.24 6.68
CA LEU A 654 -45.01 -12.35 8.02
C LEU A 654 -45.74 -11.06 8.42
N ARG A 655 -46.81 -11.19 9.22
CA ARG A 655 -47.58 -10.03 9.72
C ARG A 655 -46.90 -9.32 10.89
N SER A 656 -46.20 -10.08 11.73
CA SER A 656 -45.48 -9.58 12.89
C SER A 656 -44.20 -10.38 13.11
N VAL A 657 -43.15 -9.65 13.49
CA VAL A 657 -41.86 -10.16 13.96
C VAL A 657 -41.43 -9.28 15.13
N GLU A 658 -40.95 -9.91 16.20
CA GLU A 658 -40.38 -9.26 17.37
C GLU A 658 -38.90 -8.94 17.10
N LEU A 659 -38.50 -7.69 17.31
CA LEU A 659 -37.14 -7.21 17.05
C LEU A 659 -36.32 -7.23 18.33
N ILE A 660 -35.25 -8.01 18.34
CA ILE A 660 -34.26 -8.07 19.41
C ILE A 660 -32.96 -7.43 18.92
N GLN A 661 -32.68 -6.21 19.40
CA GLN A 661 -31.52 -5.42 18.96
C GLN A 661 -30.59 -4.97 20.10
N ASN A 662 -31.01 -5.19 21.35
CA ASN A 662 -30.26 -4.77 22.53
C ASN A 662 -29.09 -5.72 22.80
N ASP A 663 -28.01 -5.57 22.04
CA ASP A 663 -26.84 -6.42 22.15
C ASP A 663 -26.27 -6.38 23.59
N GLY A 664 -26.19 -7.55 24.23
CA GLY A 664 -25.67 -7.71 25.59
C GLY A 664 -24.26 -8.32 25.62
N SER A 665 -23.67 -8.61 24.46
CA SER A 665 -22.34 -9.21 24.38
C SER A 665 -21.24 -8.18 24.69
N PRO A 666 -20.10 -8.62 25.26
CA PRO A 666 -18.99 -7.75 25.55
C PRO A 666 -18.25 -7.36 24.26
N SER A 667 -17.67 -6.16 24.25
CA SER A 667 -16.73 -5.73 23.24
C SER A 667 -15.55 -5.08 23.93
N GLY A 668 -14.32 -5.51 23.61
CA GLY A 668 -13.13 -4.75 24.02
C GLY A 668 -13.08 -3.39 23.31
N ALA A 669 -12.22 -2.50 23.82
CA ALA A 669 -11.90 -1.23 23.17
C ALA A 669 -11.31 -1.48 21.77
N LYS A 670 -11.67 -0.62 20.81
CA LYS A 670 -11.24 -0.73 19.42
C LYS A 670 -10.74 0.61 18.91
N TYR A 671 -9.74 0.58 18.05
CA TYR A 671 -9.33 1.75 17.28
C TYR A 671 -9.81 1.60 15.85
N PHE A 672 -10.60 2.57 15.39
CA PHE A 672 -11.00 2.71 14.01
C PHE A 672 -10.11 3.76 13.34
N MET A 673 -9.28 3.31 12.39
CA MET A 673 -8.29 4.17 11.73
C MET A 673 -8.56 4.23 10.22
N LEU A 674 -8.54 5.45 9.66
CA LEU A 674 -8.56 5.66 8.22
C LEU A 674 -7.15 5.96 7.71
N TRP A 675 -6.71 5.16 6.74
CA TRP A 675 -5.39 5.27 6.12
C TRP A 675 -5.50 5.73 4.66
N ASN A 676 -4.79 6.79 4.32
CA ASN A 676 -4.71 7.35 2.98
C ASN A 676 -3.29 7.17 2.40
N PRO A 677 -3.12 6.42 1.30
CA PRO A 677 -1.80 6.19 0.71
C PRO A 677 -1.07 7.50 0.37
N PRO A 678 0.27 7.52 0.52
CA PRO A 678 1.05 8.72 0.29
C PRO A 678 1.01 9.16 -1.18
N LEU A 679 1.15 10.47 -1.42
CA LEU A 679 1.26 11.06 -2.74
C LEU A 679 2.67 10.84 -3.30
N GLN A 680 2.77 10.35 -4.52
CA GLN A 680 4.02 10.16 -5.25
C GLN A 680 4.03 11.09 -6.47
N LEU A 681 5.11 11.86 -6.65
CA LEU A 681 5.31 12.60 -7.90
C LEU A 681 5.66 11.62 -9.02
N GLU A 682 4.81 11.52 -10.03
CA GLU A 682 5.18 10.90 -11.30
C GLU A 682 5.79 11.97 -12.22
N VAL A 683 7.07 11.81 -12.56
CA VAL A 683 7.69 12.55 -13.67
C VAL A 683 7.33 11.81 -14.95
N LYS A 684 6.25 12.21 -15.61
CA LYS A 684 5.96 11.74 -16.97
C LYS A 684 7.00 12.33 -17.93
N THR A 685 7.99 11.54 -18.33
CA THR A 685 8.86 11.88 -19.46
C THR A 685 8.09 11.71 -20.76
N GLY A 686 7.37 12.75 -21.20
CA GLY A 686 6.83 12.82 -22.55
C GLY A 686 7.95 13.04 -23.58
N LYS A 687 7.96 12.30 -24.68
CA LYS A 687 8.82 12.60 -25.85
C LYS A 687 8.00 13.28 -26.94
N SER A 688 8.43 14.51 -27.27
CA SER A 688 8.48 15.19 -28.58
C SER A 688 7.16 15.59 -29.26
N THR A 689 6.91 16.90 -29.36
CA THR A 689 7.25 17.75 -30.54
C THR A 689 7.26 19.24 -30.17
N GLY A 690 8.42 19.90 -30.26
CA GLY A 690 8.59 21.30 -30.67
C GLY A 690 7.88 22.49 -29.97
N LYS A 691 6.99 22.34 -28.98
CA LYS A 691 6.35 23.48 -28.28
C LYS A 691 6.41 23.33 -26.76
N VAL A 692 6.70 24.46 -26.11
CA VAL A 692 6.75 24.81 -24.68
C VAL A 692 6.33 23.70 -23.69
N TRP A 693 7.24 23.39 -22.75
CA TRP A 693 7.01 22.48 -21.64
C TRP A 693 6.04 23.09 -20.60
N HIS A 694 4.82 22.57 -20.52
CA HIS A 694 4.13 22.47 -19.24
C HIS A 694 4.34 21.03 -18.74
N SER A 695 5.24 20.83 -17.78
CA SER A 695 5.30 19.56 -17.05
C SER A 695 4.13 19.53 -16.07
N GLU A 696 2.99 19.00 -16.50
CA GLU A 696 1.94 18.63 -15.56
C GLU A 696 2.46 17.51 -14.67
N SER A 697 2.80 17.88 -13.44
CA SER A 697 3.17 16.96 -12.38
C SER A 697 1.87 16.31 -11.91
N ALA A 698 1.55 15.12 -12.42
CA ALA A 698 0.45 14.36 -11.87
C ALA A 698 0.90 13.76 -10.53
N LEU A 699 0.31 14.23 -9.42
CA LEU A 699 0.47 13.55 -8.13
C LEU A 699 -0.38 12.28 -8.18
N ARG A 700 0.25 11.11 -8.15
CA ARG A 700 -0.45 9.83 -8.07
C ARG A 700 -0.20 9.19 -6.71
N ARG A 701 -1.25 8.68 -6.07
CA ARG A 701 -1.10 7.95 -4.81
C ARG A 701 -0.42 6.60 -5.03
N THR A 702 0.34 6.15 -4.04
CA THR A 702 0.87 4.78 -4.02
C THR A 702 -0.29 3.77 -4.05
N SER A 703 -0.05 2.60 -4.67
CA SER A 703 -1.06 1.55 -4.78
C SER A 703 -1.58 1.14 -3.38
N PRO A 704 -2.91 1.20 -3.14
CA PRO A 704 -3.51 0.74 -1.88
C PRO A 704 -3.18 -0.73 -1.56
N ILE A 705 -2.90 -1.53 -2.59
CA ILE A 705 -2.53 -2.95 -2.46
C ILE A 705 -1.19 -3.08 -1.74
N LEU A 706 -0.21 -2.26 -2.15
CA LEU A 706 1.13 -2.28 -1.57
C LEU A 706 1.11 -1.71 -0.15
N GLU A 707 0.34 -0.65 0.09
CA GLU A 707 0.14 -0.09 1.43
C GLU A 707 -0.53 -1.11 2.37
N THR A 708 -1.55 -1.82 1.89
CA THR A 708 -2.20 -2.89 2.66
C THR A 708 -1.20 -4.00 3.01
N ALA A 709 -0.36 -4.43 2.06
CA ALA A 709 0.65 -5.45 2.31
C ALA A 709 1.71 -4.99 3.33
N ARG A 710 2.10 -3.71 3.30
CA ARG A 710 3.03 -3.11 4.29
C ARG A 710 2.42 -3.09 5.68
N LEU A 711 1.22 -2.54 5.82
CA LEU A 711 0.50 -2.50 7.10
C LEU A 711 0.29 -3.91 7.66
N PHE A 712 -0.11 -4.85 6.80
CA PHE A 712 -0.35 -6.23 7.22
C PHE A 712 0.94 -6.94 7.66
N ALA A 713 2.04 -6.78 6.92
CA ALA A 713 3.33 -7.33 7.31
C ALA A 713 3.82 -6.76 8.64
N GLU A 714 3.74 -5.44 8.82
CA GLU A 714 4.11 -4.74 10.06
C GLU A 714 3.32 -5.28 11.26
N MET A 715 2.00 -5.37 11.13
CA MET A 715 1.16 -5.86 12.23
C MET A 715 1.46 -7.33 12.58
N VAL A 716 1.70 -8.17 11.57
CA VAL A 716 2.06 -9.59 11.77
C VAL A 716 3.43 -9.74 12.44
N GLN A 717 4.42 -8.91 12.08
CA GLN A 717 5.76 -8.93 12.71
C GLN A 717 5.73 -8.66 14.20
N HIS A 718 4.84 -7.78 14.63
CA HIS A 718 4.62 -7.43 16.04
C HIS A 718 3.60 -8.34 16.74
N GLY A 719 3.31 -9.52 16.15
CA GLY A 719 2.54 -10.59 16.77
C GLY A 719 1.03 -10.38 16.78
N LEU A 720 0.49 -9.43 16.01
CA LEU A 720 -0.96 -9.24 15.93
C LEU A 720 -1.61 -10.25 14.99
N ARG A 721 -2.76 -10.78 15.40
CA ARG A 721 -3.63 -11.59 14.54
C ARG A 721 -4.41 -10.67 13.61
N CYS A 722 -4.15 -10.78 12.31
CA CYS A 722 -4.64 -9.83 11.32
C CYS A 722 -5.53 -10.49 10.25
N ILE A 723 -6.51 -9.74 9.77
CA ILE A 723 -7.30 -10.09 8.59
C ILE A 723 -7.30 -8.92 7.60
N ALA A 724 -6.98 -9.19 6.33
CA ALA A 724 -6.99 -8.20 5.26
C ALA A 724 -8.09 -8.55 4.25
N PHE A 725 -9.11 -7.69 4.16
CA PHE A 725 -10.18 -7.85 3.17
C PHE A 725 -9.77 -7.24 1.84
N CYS A 726 -9.83 -8.05 0.78
CA CYS A 726 -9.51 -7.63 -0.59
C CYS A 726 -10.76 -7.72 -1.47
N LYS A 727 -10.98 -6.71 -2.33
CA LYS A 727 -12.18 -6.64 -3.20
C LYS A 727 -12.28 -7.79 -4.20
N THR A 728 -11.17 -8.38 -4.62
CA THR A 728 -11.17 -9.48 -5.59
C THR A 728 -10.24 -10.61 -5.17
N ARG A 729 -10.52 -11.81 -5.70
CA ARG A 729 -9.68 -13.01 -5.51
C ARG A 729 -8.23 -12.74 -5.90
N LYS A 730 -8.01 -12.05 -7.02
CA LYS A 730 -6.67 -11.71 -7.53
C LYS A 730 -5.92 -10.76 -6.60
N LEU A 731 -6.62 -9.75 -6.07
CA LEU A 731 -6.03 -8.81 -5.11
C LEU A 731 -5.60 -9.50 -3.82
N SER A 732 -6.37 -10.49 -3.37
CA SER A 732 -6.05 -11.27 -2.16
C SER A 732 -4.72 -12.01 -2.32
N GLU A 733 -4.51 -12.62 -3.50
CA GLU A 733 -3.26 -13.31 -3.84
C GLU A 733 -2.08 -12.34 -4.00
N LEU A 734 -2.32 -11.15 -4.59
CA LEU A 734 -1.30 -10.11 -4.71
C LEU A 734 -0.86 -9.57 -3.35
N VAL A 735 -1.80 -9.30 -2.44
CA VAL A 735 -1.49 -8.85 -1.07
C VAL A 735 -0.70 -9.93 -0.33
N LEU A 736 -1.07 -11.20 -0.45
CA LEU A 736 -0.30 -12.32 0.12
C LEU A 736 1.14 -12.34 -0.40
N CYS A 737 1.31 -12.25 -1.73
CA CYS A 737 2.62 -12.28 -2.37
C CYS A 737 3.53 -11.15 -1.85
N TYR A 738 3.03 -9.90 -1.86
CA TYR A 738 3.80 -8.75 -1.37
C TYR A 738 4.06 -8.80 0.14
N THR A 739 3.09 -9.28 0.93
CA THR A 739 3.27 -9.43 2.39
C THR A 739 4.38 -10.43 2.67
N ARG A 740 4.38 -11.59 1.99
CA ARG A 740 5.41 -12.62 2.17
C ARG A 740 6.80 -12.14 1.76
N GLU A 741 6.90 -11.35 0.70
CA GLU A 741 8.16 -10.71 0.29
C GLU A 741 8.68 -9.77 1.39
N ILE A 742 7.82 -8.90 1.92
CA ILE A 742 8.19 -7.99 3.00
C ILE A 742 8.63 -8.78 4.24
N LEU A 743 7.86 -9.81 4.63
CA LEU A 743 8.19 -10.70 5.75
C LEU A 743 9.48 -11.48 5.51
N GLN A 744 9.78 -11.90 4.29
CA GLN A 744 11.01 -12.64 3.98
C GLN A 744 12.27 -11.83 4.30
N GLU A 745 12.21 -10.50 4.11
CA GLU A 745 13.32 -9.59 4.39
C GLU A 745 13.40 -9.16 5.88
N THR A 746 12.28 -9.16 6.59
CA THR A 746 12.15 -8.56 7.93
C THR A 746 11.98 -9.59 9.05
N ALA A 747 11.19 -10.65 8.80
CA ALA A 747 10.87 -11.72 9.74
C ALA A 747 10.57 -13.03 8.99
N SER A 748 11.62 -13.69 8.49
CA SER A 748 11.51 -14.87 7.62
C SER A 748 10.76 -16.05 8.23
N SER A 749 10.75 -16.18 9.55
CA SER A 749 9.98 -17.20 10.29
C SER A 749 8.46 -17.05 10.13
N LEU A 750 7.96 -15.84 9.85
CA LEU A 750 6.53 -15.52 9.79
C LEU A 750 5.93 -15.64 8.38
N VAL A 751 6.74 -15.85 7.34
CA VAL A 751 6.28 -15.92 5.93
C VAL A 751 5.17 -16.98 5.74
N ASN A 752 5.33 -18.14 6.38
CA ASN A 752 4.38 -19.26 6.28
C ASN A 752 3.18 -19.12 7.23
N SER A 753 3.20 -18.14 8.14
CA SER A 753 2.07 -17.85 9.03
C SER A 753 0.94 -17.10 8.31
N VAL A 754 1.25 -16.41 7.20
CA VAL A 754 0.26 -15.68 6.41
C VAL A 754 -0.31 -16.57 5.32
N ARG A 755 -1.64 -16.59 5.24
CA ARG A 755 -2.40 -17.31 4.22
C ARG A 755 -3.49 -16.43 3.63
N VAL A 756 -3.95 -16.80 2.45
CA VAL A 756 -5.08 -16.16 1.79
C VAL A 756 -6.30 -17.09 1.88
N TYR A 757 -7.48 -16.51 1.97
CA TYR A 757 -8.74 -17.24 1.89
C TYR A 757 -9.62 -16.64 0.79
N ARG A 758 -10.13 -17.49 -0.11
CA ARG A 758 -11.08 -17.08 -1.15
C ARG A 758 -12.02 -18.21 -1.56
N GLY A 759 -13.24 -17.85 -1.94
CA GLY A 759 -14.19 -18.80 -2.54
C GLY A 759 -13.59 -19.45 -3.80
N GLY A 760 -13.56 -20.78 -3.83
CA GLY A 760 -12.94 -21.59 -4.89
C GLY A 760 -11.78 -22.48 -4.43
N TYR A 761 -11.32 -22.35 -3.18
CA TYR A 761 -10.43 -23.35 -2.58
C TYR A 761 -11.19 -24.61 -2.19
N THR A 762 -10.52 -25.76 -2.27
CA THR A 762 -11.10 -27.03 -1.84
C THR A 762 -11.28 -27.04 -0.33
N PRO A 763 -12.28 -27.76 0.22
CA PRO A 763 -12.50 -27.83 1.67
C PRO A 763 -11.26 -28.30 2.45
N GLN A 764 -10.42 -29.14 1.84
CA GLN A 764 -9.16 -29.62 2.41
C GLN A 764 -8.10 -28.52 2.53
N LEU A 765 -8.00 -27.63 1.53
CA LEU A 765 -7.13 -26.44 1.58
C LEU A 765 -7.63 -25.44 2.63
N VAL A 766 -8.94 -25.33 2.83
CA VAL A 766 -9.53 -24.49 3.88
C VAL A 766 -9.23 -25.07 5.26
N ALA A 767 -9.42 -26.38 5.48
CA ALA A 767 -9.15 -27.03 6.77
C ALA A 767 -7.67 -27.00 7.15
N ALA A 768 -6.75 -27.08 6.18
CA ALA A 768 -5.32 -26.93 6.43
C ALA A 768 -4.90 -25.49 6.77
N SER A 769 -5.79 -24.50 6.58
CA SER A 769 -5.52 -23.05 6.72
C SER A 769 -5.97 -22.45 8.05
N TRP A 770 -6.60 -23.23 8.93
CA TRP A 770 -7.04 -22.82 10.26
C TRP A 770 -6.17 -23.43 11.35
#